data_AF-A0A949IS38-F1
#
_entry.id   AF-A0A949IS38-F1
#
_cell.length_a   1.000
_cell.length_b   1.000
_cell.length_c   1.000
_cell.angle_alpha   90.00
_cell.angle_beta   90.00
_cell.angle_gamma   90.00
#
_symmetry.space_group_name_H-M   'P 1'
#
loop_
_entity.id
_entity.type
_entity.pdbx_description
1 polymer ?
#
loop_
_entity_poly.entity_id
_entity_poly.type
_entity_poly.pdbx_seq_one_letter_code
_entity_poly.pdbx_strand_id
1 'polypeptide(L)'
;KPGDMCTIIVTWNPTTDGLTQGVLTIDHSGKGGLVQTALRGVFQPPPPSVTAKDDNLKVVASPALMDFGTSAGGIPLVRSVVVSNNLQTPITISKISLSAPNQSGFSYQSQCPPTLKPGDMCTIIVTWNPTTDGLTQGVLTIDHSGKGGLVQTALRGVFQPPPPEKAEKDASARVAISPEVLDFGTSAGGIPLVRSVVVSNNSTQDVEIWNVDMDVSGESGFSYSSQCPQTLRTGESCNILVTWKPTSRGLAQGVLVVQHSGKSGMVQTEVKGVYQPADNAAKDNTGRITAMPETLNFGTSPGGISAVRSVVLTNGSAEGIDIKSIVLDVPRQSGLSYKSDCPQTLRMGGACNIFVTWNPTTPGVAQGVLVVRHTGGSGMTQVNVQGELRPESGKAATIYPDVVPDRGLLVSDKEKIDFGGNVKEEAAITTTLVNAGSSALTLKAIDLSGVDDGLDLSDTGCAPGTVLQPGEACPLTISWLPKHSGQILDSIQIIHTGARGVLVIPITGSGDASVDTANANNGNALSVEGSRESGGGGAGGGASSGGGSSSDAESALTMKQKFGNYTVSSHSSGSAVIDGPDGSYVVRDGQNLIIAGVDCSVTVVPAGVILSNDGGKVLLPFDSSFSLPLDASKPAGTQTPSPSPAPMPTAASLLPPSLTRPAGGRH
;
A
#
# COMPACT_ATOMS: atom_id res chain seq x y z
N LYS A 1 -23.39 -10.86 -55.39
CA LYS A 1 -24.43 -11.84 -55.05
C LYS A 1 -25.17 -11.35 -53.81
N PRO A 2 -26.42 -11.79 -53.54
CA PRO A 2 -27.08 -11.46 -52.27
C PRO A 2 -26.18 -11.88 -51.11
N GLY A 3 -25.73 -10.94 -50.28
CA GLY A 3 -24.80 -11.17 -49.17
C GLY A 3 -23.32 -10.89 -49.46
N ASP A 4 -22.92 -10.54 -50.69
CA ASP A 4 -21.54 -10.13 -50.97
C ASP A 4 -21.30 -8.70 -50.47
N MET A 5 -20.21 -8.50 -49.73
CA MET A 5 -19.76 -7.17 -49.29
C MET A 5 -18.79 -6.57 -50.30
N CYS A 6 -18.95 -5.29 -50.59
CA CYS A 6 -18.02 -4.50 -51.40
C CYS A 6 -17.35 -3.48 -50.48
N THR A 7 -16.03 -3.57 -50.33
CA THR A 7 -15.23 -2.59 -49.57
C THR A 7 -14.83 -1.45 -50.50
N ILE A 8 -15.27 -0.24 -50.18
CA ILE A 8 -14.85 0.97 -50.89
C ILE A 8 -13.76 1.64 -50.05
N ILE A 9 -12.54 1.66 -50.58
CA ILE A 9 -11.41 2.35 -49.96
C ILE A 9 -11.39 3.78 -50.50
N VAL A 10 -11.58 4.75 -49.62
CA VAL A 10 -11.45 6.18 -49.94
C VAL A 10 -10.06 6.64 -49.51
N THR A 11 -9.21 6.97 -50.47
CA THR A 11 -7.87 7.52 -50.19
C THR A 11 -7.95 9.04 -50.18
N TRP A 12 -7.53 9.65 -49.06
CA TRP A 12 -7.48 11.10 -48.90
C TRP A 12 -6.02 11.54 -48.77
N ASN A 13 -5.57 12.39 -49.70
CA ASN A 13 -4.19 12.90 -49.79
C ASN A 13 -4.19 14.44 -49.64
N PRO A 14 -4.40 14.98 -48.42
CA PRO A 14 -4.46 16.42 -48.19
C PRO A 14 -3.09 17.07 -48.36
N THR A 15 -3.06 18.26 -48.98
CA THR A 15 -1.83 19.05 -49.19
C THR A 15 -1.82 20.38 -48.43
N THR A 16 -2.91 20.73 -47.74
CA THR A 16 -3.10 22.03 -47.07
C THR A 16 -3.74 21.85 -45.70
N ASP A 17 -3.29 22.62 -44.71
CA ASP A 17 -3.84 22.65 -43.35
C ASP A 17 -5.34 23.00 -43.36
N GLY A 18 -6.11 22.30 -42.53
CA GLY A 18 -7.51 22.62 -42.25
C GLY A 18 -8.49 21.45 -42.32
N LEU A 19 -9.75 21.79 -42.04
CA LEU A 19 -10.89 20.89 -42.15
C LEU A 19 -11.28 20.71 -43.62
N THR A 20 -11.24 19.48 -44.12
CA THR A 20 -11.83 19.10 -45.41
C THR A 20 -13.12 18.33 -45.18
N GLN A 21 -14.20 18.78 -45.84
CA GLN A 21 -15.49 18.11 -45.81
C GLN A 21 -15.89 17.71 -47.23
N GLY A 22 -16.47 16.52 -47.38
CA GLY A 22 -16.98 16.00 -48.64
C GLY A 22 -18.16 15.07 -48.41
N VAL A 23 -18.78 14.62 -49.50
CA VAL A 23 -19.86 13.62 -49.45
C VAL A 23 -19.51 12.53 -50.45
N LEU A 24 -19.39 11.29 -49.98
CA LEU A 24 -19.31 10.13 -50.86
C LEU A 24 -20.74 9.79 -51.29
N THR A 25 -21.01 9.86 -52.58
CA THR A 25 -22.29 9.46 -53.18
C THR A 25 -22.08 8.19 -53.99
N ILE A 26 -22.91 7.18 -53.73
CA ILE A 26 -22.91 5.90 -54.45
C ILE A 26 -24.29 5.72 -55.07
N ASP A 27 -24.35 5.79 -56.38
CA ASP A 27 -25.56 5.51 -57.14
C ASP A 27 -25.68 4.00 -57.38
N HIS A 28 -26.87 3.45 -57.17
CA HIS A 28 -27.13 2.02 -57.36
C HIS A 28 -28.52 1.77 -57.94
N SER A 29 -28.67 0.69 -58.71
CA SER A 29 -29.94 0.34 -59.38
C SER A 29 -30.99 -0.30 -58.46
N GLY A 30 -30.84 -0.18 -57.14
CA GLY A 30 -31.74 -0.76 -56.14
C GLY A 30 -32.81 0.24 -55.67
N LYS A 31 -33.81 -0.22 -54.91
CA LYS A 31 -34.85 0.66 -54.36
C LYS A 31 -34.21 1.69 -53.42
N GLY A 32 -34.33 2.98 -53.73
CA GLY A 32 -33.64 4.07 -53.01
C GLY A 32 -32.52 4.74 -53.80
N GLY A 33 -32.00 4.10 -54.86
CA GLY A 33 -31.21 4.69 -55.96
C GLY A 33 -29.84 5.29 -55.62
N LEU A 34 -29.62 5.71 -54.38
CA LEU A 34 -28.57 6.63 -53.99
C LEU A 34 -28.28 6.50 -52.49
N VAL A 35 -27.01 6.29 -52.14
CA VAL A 35 -26.53 6.28 -50.75
C VAL A 35 -25.47 7.36 -50.59
N GLN A 36 -25.60 8.18 -49.56
CA GLN A 36 -24.66 9.24 -49.24
C GLN A 36 -24.10 9.09 -47.82
N THR A 37 -22.81 9.36 -47.67
CA THR A 37 -22.18 9.49 -46.35
C THR A 37 -21.24 10.69 -46.34
N ALA A 38 -21.22 11.41 -45.21
CA ALA A 38 -20.35 12.57 -45.03
C ALA A 38 -18.91 12.10 -44.76
N LEU A 39 -17.96 12.67 -45.50
CA LEU A 39 -16.54 12.53 -45.25
C LEU A 39 -16.04 13.76 -44.50
N ARG A 40 -15.31 13.54 -43.41
CA ARG A 40 -14.65 14.60 -42.65
C ARG A 40 -13.22 14.19 -42.36
N GLY A 41 -12.26 15.03 -42.74
CA GLY A 41 -10.85 14.89 -42.43
C GLY A 41 -10.28 16.22 -41.96
N VAL A 42 -9.48 16.20 -40.90
CA VAL A 42 -8.69 17.37 -40.48
C VAL A 42 -7.23 17.04 -40.71
N PHE A 43 -6.59 17.79 -41.62
CA PHE A 43 -5.16 17.63 -41.85
C PHE A 43 -4.47 18.78 -41.18
N GLN A 44 -3.65 18.48 -40.17
CA GLN A 44 -2.67 19.42 -39.65
C GLN A 44 -1.30 18.92 -40.14
N PRO A 45 -0.61 19.66 -41.02
CA PRO A 45 0.74 19.26 -41.41
C PRO A 45 1.62 19.23 -40.16
N PRO A 46 2.55 18.27 -40.06
CA PRO A 46 3.55 18.31 -38.99
C PRO A 46 4.23 19.68 -39.01
N PRO A 47 4.53 20.29 -37.83
CA PRO A 47 5.21 21.58 -37.77
C PRO A 47 6.44 21.52 -38.68
N PRO A 48 6.70 22.58 -39.47
CA PRO A 48 7.68 22.52 -40.56
C PRO A 48 8.97 21.92 -40.04
N SER A 49 9.35 20.79 -40.62
CA SER A 49 10.63 20.16 -40.35
C SER A 49 11.70 21.15 -40.80
N VAL A 50 12.27 21.88 -39.84
CA VAL A 50 13.42 22.73 -40.10
C VAL A 50 14.51 21.81 -40.61
N THR A 51 14.89 22.01 -41.87
CA THR A 51 15.95 21.30 -42.57
C THR A 51 17.16 21.21 -41.66
N ALA A 52 17.67 19.99 -41.49
CA ALA A 52 18.74 19.65 -40.55
C ALA A 52 19.95 20.60 -40.70
N LYS A 53 20.07 21.50 -39.72
CA LYS A 53 21.33 22.17 -39.37
C LYS A 53 21.68 21.69 -37.96
N ASP A 54 22.37 20.56 -37.91
CA ASP A 54 23.12 20.04 -36.75
C ASP A 54 22.48 20.32 -35.37
N ASP A 55 21.35 19.66 -35.08
CA ASP A 55 20.49 19.97 -33.92
C ASP A 55 20.43 18.82 -32.89
N ASN A 56 21.48 17.96 -32.87
CA ASN A 56 21.63 16.87 -31.90
C ASN A 56 22.02 17.35 -30.49
N LEU A 57 22.30 18.65 -30.29
CA LEU A 57 22.62 19.26 -29.00
C LEU A 57 21.43 20.10 -28.48
N LYS A 58 20.42 19.44 -27.91
CA LYS A 58 19.31 20.10 -27.20
C LYS A 58 18.68 19.20 -26.16
N VAL A 59 17.89 19.79 -25.28
CA VAL A 59 17.04 19.04 -24.36
C VAL A 59 15.82 18.56 -25.14
N VAL A 60 15.43 17.30 -24.94
CA VAL A 60 14.28 16.70 -25.66
C VAL A 60 13.36 16.01 -24.67
N ALA A 61 12.07 16.34 -24.72
CA ALA A 61 11.00 15.55 -24.11
C ALA A 61 10.36 14.65 -25.16
N SER A 62 10.30 13.35 -24.90
CA SER A 62 9.70 12.36 -25.78
C SER A 62 8.70 11.48 -25.02
N PRO A 63 7.48 11.27 -25.55
CA PRO A 63 6.98 11.81 -26.81
C PRO A 63 6.59 13.30 -26.70
N ALA A 64 6.54 14.01 -27.84
CA ALA A 64 6.04 15.39 -27.92
C ALA A 64 4.51 15.47 -27.78
N LEU A 65 3.79 14.38 -28.10
CA LEU A 65 2.37 14.19 -27.85
C LEU A 65 2.17 12.88 -27.08
N MET A 66 1.51 12.98 -25.94
CA MET A 66 1.08 11.88 -25.08
C MET A 66 -0.44 11.75 -25.20
N ASP A 67 -0.89 10.95 -26.18
CA ASP A 67 -2.31 10.70 -26.41
C ASP A 67 -2.78 9.44 -25.70
N PHE A 68 -3.38 9.59 -24.51
CA PHE A 68 -3.99 8.58 -23.64
C PHE A 68 -5.03 7.68 -24.32
N GLY A 69 -5.52 8.04 -25.51
CA GLY A 69 -6.52 7.28 -26.25
C GLY A 69 -7.91 7.38 -25.60
N THR A 70 -8.79 6.44 -25.94
CA THR A 70 -10.14 6.38 -25.37
C THR A 70 -10.15 5.58 -24.08
N SER A 71 -10.60 6.18 -22.97
CA SER A 71 -10.89 5.46 -21.72
C SER A 71 -12.37 5.20 -21.63
N ALA A 72 -12.74 4.00 -21.24
CA ALA A 72 -14.11 3.64 -20.92
C ALA A 72 -14.18 3.00 -19.54
N GLY A 73 -15.19 3.41 -18.75
CA GLY A 73 -15.37 2.93 -17.38
C GLY A 73 -14.56 3.67 -16.29
N GLY A 74 -13.85 4.75 -16.63
CA GLY A 74 -13.23 5.65 -15.65
C GLY A 74 -11.94 5.10 -15.02
N ILE A 75 -11.30 4.14 -15.67
CA ILE A 75 -10.06 3.53 -15.17
C ILE A 75 -8.89 4.52 -15.38
N PRO A 76 -8.06 4.78 -14.35
CA PRO A 76 -6.81 5.51 -14.46
C PRO A 76 -5.87 4.96 -15.54
N LEU A 77 -5.41 5.81 -16.45
CA LEU A 77 -4.41 5.47 -17.47
C LEU A 77 -3.09 6.14 -17.13
N VAL A 78 -1.98 5.41 -17.23
CA VAL A 78 -0.64 5.89 -16.86
C VAL A 78 0.28 5.88 -18.07
N ARG A 79 1.06 6.95 -18.25
CA ARG A 79 2.07 7.12 -19.28
C ARG A 79 3.32 7.80 -18.76
N SER A 80 4.38 7.82 -19.55
CA SER A 80 5.62 8.50 -19.19
C SER A 80 6.14 9.39 -20.33
N VAL A 81 6.75 10.50 -19.93
CA VAL A 81 7.60 11.35 -20.76
C VAL A 81 9.04 11.12 -20.33
N VAL A 82 9.93 10.89 -21.29
CA VAL A 82 11.36 10.86 -21.08
C VAL A 82 11.93 12.22 -21.45
N VAL A 83 12.59 12.87 -20.49
CA VAL A 83 13.35 14.11 -20.69
C VAL A 83 14.83 13.73 -20.80
N SER A 84 15.48 14.11 -21.89
CA SER A 84 16.89 13.80 -22.18
C SER A 84 17.69 15.09 -22.33
N ASN A 85 18.88 15.13 -21.72
CA ASN A 85 19.83 16.21 -21.94
C ASN A 85 20.89 15.82 -22.97
N ASN A 86 20.67 16.15 -24.24
CA ASN A 86 21.64 15.86 -25.30
C ASN A 86 22.70 16.97 -25.44
N LEU A 87 22.77 17.92 -24.50
CA LEU A 87 23.82 18.93 -24.44
C LEU A 87 25.10 18.34 -23.82
N GLN A 88 26.24 18.93 -24.15
CA GLN A 88 27.53 18.58 -23.54
C GLN A 88 27.75 19.23 -22.16
N THR A 89 26.77 19.99 -21.67
CA THR A 89 26.78 20.65 -20.36
C THR A 89 25.59 20.22 -19.50
N PRO A 90 25.74 20.15 -18.17
CA PRO A 90 24.60 19.90 -17.28
C PRO A 90 23.52 20.98 -17.45
N ILE A 91 22.26 20.58 -17.30
CA ILE A 91 21.12 21.51 -17.25
C ILE A 91 20.46 21.43 -15.88
N THR A 92 19.91 22.55 -15.44
CA THR A 92 19.00 22.62 -14.29
C THR A 92 17.56 22.58 -14.79
N ILE A 93 16.72 21.73 -14.20
CA ILE A 93 15.26 21.74 -14.39
C ILE A 93 14.67 22.67 -13.36
N SER A 94 14.16 23.82 -13.81
CA SER A 94 13.70 24.91 -12.94
C SER A 94 12.26 24.69 -12.47
N LYS A 95 11.41 24.13 -13.34
CA LYS A 95 10.01 23.89 -13.04
C LYS A 95 9.44 22.82 -13.97
N ILE A 96 8.58 21.97 -13.43
CA ILE A 96 7.68 21.12 -14.22
C ILE A 96 6.28 21.59 -13.89
N SER A 97 5.45 21.82 -14.91
CA SER A 97 4.08 22.29 -14.73
C SER A 97 3.12 21.57 -15.66
N LEU A 98 1.92 21.32 -15.17
CA LEU A 98 0.82 20.73 -15.93
C LEU A 98 -0.25 21.80 -16.13
N SER A 99 -0.49 22.19 -17.38
CA SER A 99 -1.56 23.08 -17.77
C SER A 99 -2.70 22.26 -18.37
N ALA A 100 -3.76 22.03 -17.60
CA ALA A 100 -4.96 21.33 -18.06
C ALA A 100 -6.19 21.85 -17.27
N PRO A 101 -7.41 21.76 -17.81
CA PRO A 101 -8.62 22.09 -17.07
C PRO A 101 -8.72 21.27 -15.76
N ASN A 102 -9.27 21.84 -14.68
CA ASN A 102 -9.33 21.16 -13.37
C ASN A 102 -10.09 19.82 -13.41
N GLN A 103 -11.05 19.67 -14.33
CA GLN A 103 -11.84 18.45 -14.53
C GLN A 103 -11.20 17.46 -15.52
N SER A 104 -10.01 17.76 -16.05
CA SER A 104 -9.31 16.91 -17.01
C SER A 104 -8.83 15.59 -16.41
N GLY A 105 -8.62 15.54 -15.09
CA GLY A 105 -8.13 14.34 -14.41
C GLY A 105 -6.64 14.02 -14.65
N PHE A 106 -5.89 14.91 -15.30
CA PHE A 106 -4.44 14.74 -15.44
C PHE A 106 -3.71 15.07 -14.14
N SER A 107 -2.76 14.22 -13.76
CA SER A 107 -1.81 14.42 -12.67
C SER A 107 -0.44 13.89 -13.11
N TYR A 108 0.64 14.29 -12.44
CA TYR A 108 1.96 13.79 -12.76
C TYR A 108 2.84 13.62 -11.52
N GLN A 109 3.81 12.72 -11.64
CA GLN A 109 4.89 12.52 -10.68
C GLN A 109 6.22 12.51 -11.44
N SER A 110 7.11 13.43 -11.09
CA SER A 110 8.42 13.54 -11.72
C SER A 110 9.47 12.70 -10.99
N GLN A 111 10.32 12.02 -11.73
CA GLN A 111 11.56 11.40 -11.24
C GLN A 111 12.80 12.16 -11.69
N CYS A 112 12.62 13.35 -12.26
CA CYS A 112 13.73 14.19 -12.73
C CYS A 112 14.47 14.86 -11.57
N PRO A 113 15.81 14.73 -11.52
CA PRO A 113 16.62 15.45 -10.55
C PRO A 113 16.63 16.97 -10.89
N PRO A 114 16.96 17.84 -9.92
CA PRO A 114 17.10 19.28 -10.16
C PRO A 114 18.16 19.61 -11.21
N THR A 115 19.17 18.75 -11.39
CA THR A 115 20.23 18.88 -12.40
C THR A 115 20.38 17.58 -13.17
N LEU A 116 20.31 17.66 -14.51
CA LEU A 116 20.45 16.55 -15.44
C LEU A 116 21.78 16.69 -16.19
N LYS A 117 22.70 15.72 -16.06
CA LYS A 117 24.05 15.82 -16.65
C LYS A 117 24.01 15.57 -18.18
N PRO A 118 25.09 15.87 -18.91
CA PRO A 118 25.20 15.52 -20.33
C PRO A 118 24.93 14.04 -20.58
N GLY A 119 24.01 13.73 -21.51
CA GLY A 119 23.61 12.37 -21.86
C GLY A 119 22.65 11.71 -20.86
N ASP A 120 22.39 12.31 -19.70
CA ASP A 120 21.43 11.77 -18.74
C ASP A 120 19.99 11.96 -19.24
N MET A 121 19.12 11.08 -18.76
CA MET A 121 17.69 11.18 -18.95
C MET A 121 16.94 10.97 -17.64
N CYS A 122 15.73 11.49 -17.58
CA CYS A 122 14.81 11.24 -16.50
C CYS A 122 13.38 11.05 -17.01
N THR A 123 12.53 10.49 -16.16
CA THR A 123 11.16 10.14 -16.52
C THR A 123 10.17 10.94 -15.69
N ILE A 124 9.12 11.45 -16.34
CA ILE A 124 7.95 12.02 -15.70
C ILE A 124 6.78 11.10 -15.99
N ILE A 125 6.13 10.61 -14.93
CA ILE A 125 4.94 9.76 -15.03
C ILE A 125 3.72 10.66 -15.02
N VAL A 126 2.83 10.49 -15.98
CA VAL A 126 1.56 11.21 -16.09
C VAL A 126 0.43 10.21 -15.95
N THR A 127 -0.47 10.46 -14.99
CA THR A 127 -1.66 9.66 -14.72
C THR A 127 -2.88 10.46 -15.14
N TRP A 128 -3.75 9.86 -15.93
CA TRP A 128 -5.02 10.43 -16.36
C TRP A 128 -6.18 9.65 -15.75
N ASN A 129 -6.96 10.33 -14.91
CA ASN A 129 -8.15 9.84 -14.24
C ASN A 129 -9.39 10.50 -14.88
N PRO A 130 -9.90 9.97 -16.00
CA PRO A 130 -10.98 10.62 -16.73
C PRO A 130 -12.30 10.62 -15.94
N THR A 131 -12.95 11.78 -15.88
CA THR A 131 -14.27 11.93 -15.23
C THR A 131 -15.33 12.58 -16.14
N THR A 132 -14.91 13.23 -17.23
CA THR A 132 -15.80 14.05 -18.08
C THR A 132 -15.83 13.51 -19.51
N ASP A 133 -17.02 13.17 -20.01
CA ASP A 133 -17.22 12.61 -21.35
C ASP A 133 -16.62 13.54 -22.43
N GLY A 134 -15.98 12.94 -23.43
CA GLY A 134 -15.38 13.62 -24.56
C GLY A 134 -13.86 13.84 -24.46
N LEU A 135 -13.38 14.67 -25.39
CA LEU A 135 -11.96 14.98 -25.57
C LEU A 135 -11.44 15.87 -24.45
N THR A 136 -10.39 15.42 -23.78
CA THR A 136 -9.63 16.17 -22.78
C THR A 136 -8.21 16.42 -23.29
N GLN A 137 -7.71 17.65 -23.10
CA GLN A 137 -6.36 18.04 -23.50
C GLN A 137 -5.64 18.76 -22.36
N GLY A 138 -4.31 18.70 -22.38
CA GLY A 138 -3.43 19.41 -21.46
C GLY A 138 -2.03 19.56 -22.05
N VAL A 139 -1.15 20.25 -21.35
CA VAL A 139 0.26 20.40 -21.74
C VAL A 139 1.14 20.25 -20.51
N LEU A 140 2.06 19.30 -20.55
CA LEU A 140 3.14 19.18 -19.58
C LEU A 140 4.33 20.01 -20.07
N THR A 141 4.77 20.99 -19.29
CA THR A 141 5.89 21.88 -19.61
C THR A 141 7.03 21.65 -18.63
N ILE A 142 8.25 21.52 -19.15
CA ILE A 142 9.49 21.36 -18.39
C ILE A 142 10.40 22.54 -18.73
N ASP A 143 10.55 23.45 -17.78
CA ASP A 143 11.44 24.61 -17.88
C ASP A 143 12.87 24.21 -17.48
N HIS A 144 13.86 24.56 -18.29
CA HIS A 144 15.26 24.21 -18.06
C HIS A 144 16.24 25.30 -18.49
N SER A 145 17.45 25.28 -17.94
CA SER A 145 18.53 26.23 -18.31
C SER A 145 19.26 25.91 -19.61
N GLY A 146 19.02 24.73 -20.20
CA GLY A 146 19.60 24.35 -21.50
C GLY A 146 19.09 25.18 -22.68
N LYS A 147 19.78 25.07 -23.83
CA LYS A 147 19.39 25.71 -25.10
C LYS A 147 17.93 25.37 -25.45
N GLY A 148 17.09 26.39 -25.65
CA GLY A 148 15.65 26.26 -25.90
C GLY A 148 14.77 26.64 -24.71
N GLY A 149 15.31 26.64 -23.49
CA GLY A 149 14.66 27.14 -22.27
C GLY A 149 13.51 26.30 -21.72
N LEU A 150 12.76 25.61 -22.58
CA LEU A 150 11.67 24.73 -22.20
C LEU A 150 11.47 23.61 -23.23
N VAL A 151 10.91 22.50 -22.76
CA VAL A 151 10.34 21.45 -23.61
C VAL A 151 8.92 21.14 -23.16
N GLN A 152 8.08 20.73 -24.11
CA GLN A 152 6.67 20.46 -23.85
C GLN A 152 6.24 19.10 -24.39
N THR A 153 5.32 18.47 -23.67
CA THR A 153 4.56 17.32 -24.14
C THR A 153 3.08 17.67 -24.08
N ALA A 154 2.43 17.68 -25.24
CA ALA A 154 0.97 17.80 -25.31
C ALA A 154 0.33 16.53 -24.75
N LEU A 155 -0.74 16.66 -23.98
CA LEU A 155 -1.54 15.57 -23.43
C LEU A 155 -2.90 15.56 -24.11
N ARG A 156 -3.42 14.37 -24.42
CA ARG A 156 -4.74 14.18 -25.01
C ARG A 156 -5.36 12.89 -24.50
N GLY A 157 -6.66 12.84 -24.28
CA GLY A 157 -7.40 11.61 -24.00
C GLY A 157 -8.88 11.81 -24.30
N VAL A 158 -9.62 10.75 -24.63
CA VAL A 158 -11.06 10.80 -24.86
C VAL A 158 -11.74 9.92 -23.82
N PHE A 159 -12.52 10.49 -22.91
CA PHE A 159 -13.32 9.65 -22.03
C PHE A 159 -14.63 9.34 -22.73
N GLN A 160 -15.01 8.07 -22.78
CA GLN A 160 -16.31 7.64 -23.27
C GLN A 160 -16.94 6.78 -22.17
N PRO A 161 -17.87 7.32 -21.36
CA PRO A 161 -18.58 6.51 -20.38
C PRO A 161 -19.39 5.43 -21.12
N PRO A 162 -19.68 4.29 -20.45
CA PRO A 162 -20.60 3.30 -21.00
C PRO A 162 -21.89 4.00 -21.44
N PRO A 163 -22.48 3.62 -22.59
CA PRO A 163 -23.75 4.20 -23.02
C PRO A 163 -24.77 4.10 -21.87
N PRO A 164 -25.55 5.15 -21.58
CA PRO A 164 -26.67 5.00 -20.68
C PRO A 164 -27.57 3.87 -21.20
N GLU A 165 -28.10 3.07 -20.29
CA GLU A 165 -28.93 1.86 -20.49
C GLU A 165 -30.18 2.06 -21.39
N LYS A 166 -30.39 3.28 -21.93
CA LYS A 166 -31.58 3.72 -22.66
C LYS A 166 -31.27 4.38 -24.02
N ALA A 167 -30.26 3.93 -24.77
CA ALA A 167 -30.13 4.35 -26.17
C ALA A 167 -31.19 3.66 -27.05
N GLU A 168 -31.87 4.41 -27.92
CA GLU A 168 -32.91 3.91 -28.83
C GLU A 168 -32.40 2.76 -29.71
N LYS A 169 -33.19 1.67 -29.76
CA LYS A 169 -32.91 0.45 -30.53
C LYS A 169 -32.86 0.75 -32.04
N ASP A 170 -31.65 0.86 -32.59
CA ASP A 170 -31.43 0.76 -34.03
C ASP A 170 -31.47 -0.72 -34.47
N ALA A 171 -32.38 -1.07 -35.38
CA ALA A 171 -32.49 -2.42 -35.95
C ALA A 171 -31.26 -2.86 -36.76
N SER A 172 -30.33 -1.94 -37.02
CA SER A 172 -29.03 -2.19 -37.66
C SER A 172 -27.92 -2.52 -36.68
N ALA A 173 -28.17 -2.44 -35.37
CA ALA A 173 -27.13 -2.51 -34.36
C ALA A 173 -26.40 -3.88 -34.33
N ARG A 174 -25.11 -3.81 -34.04
CA ARG A 174 -24.16 -4.93 -34.03
C ARG A 174 -23.34 -4.90 -32.75
N VAL A 175 -22.65 -6.00 -32.49
CA VAL A 175 -21.52 -5.98 -31.55
C VAL A 175 -20.48 -5.01 -32.08
N ALA A 176 -19.97 -4.13 -31.24
CA ALA A 176 -18.95 -3.17 -31.60
C ALA A 176 -17.77 -3.22 -30.62
N ILE A 177 -16.56 -3.01 -31.12
CA ILE A 177 -15.34 -2.86 -30.33
C ILE A 177 -14.80 -1.45 -30.51
N SER A 178 -14.37 -0.82 -29.42
CA SER A 178 -13.80 0.53 -29.44
C SER A 178 -12.63 0.64 -28.44
N PRO A 179 -11.51 1.26 -28.80
CA PRO A 179 -11.18 1.84 -30.12
C PRO A 179 -10.85 0.77 -31.18
N GLU A 180 -10.91 1.13 -32.47
CA GLU A 180 -10.51 0.27 -33.61
C GLU A 180 -8.99 0.05 -33.67
N VAL A 181 -8.22 1.01 -33.17
CA VAL A 181 -6.76 0.92 -33.05
C VAL A 181 -6.34 1.30 -31.62
N LEU A 182 -5.66 0.37 -30.97
CA LEU A 182 -5.05 0.49 -29.65
C LEU A 182 -3.54 0.75 -29.80
N ASP A 183 -3.19 2.01 -30.07
CA ASP A 183 -1.80 2.42 -30.33
C ASP A 183 -1.07 2.87 -29.07
N PHE A 184 -0.27 1.99 -28.46
CA PHE A 184 0.55 2.18 -27.26
C PHE A 184 1.59 3.31 -27.32
N GLY A 185 1.86 3.88 -28.50
CA GLY A 185 2.84 4.96 -28.69
C GLY A 185 4.29 4.48 -28.60
N THR A 186 5.20 5.42 -28.36
CA THR A 186 6.63 5.09 -28.19
C THR A 186 6.95 4.82 -26.72
N SER A 187 7.67 3.73 -26.44
CA SER A 187 8.11 3.35 -25.10
C SER A 187 9.62 3.19 -25.04
N ALA A 188 10.24 3.72 -23.98
CA ALA A 188 11.65 3.46 -23.64
C ALA A 188 11.84 2.19 -22.80
N GLY A 189 10.74 1.51 -22.43
CA GLY A 189 10.74 0.33 -21.57
C GLY A 189 10.53 0.69 -20.09
N GLY A 190 10.67 -0.29 -19.19
CA GLY A 190 10.68 -0.08 -17.74
C GLY A 190 9.34 -0.29 -17.04
N ILE A 191 8.23 0.07 -17.69
CA ILE A 191 6.89 -0.06 -17.11
C ILE A 191 5.94 -0.70 -18.14
N PRO A 192 5.16 -1.72 -17.76
CA PRO A 192 4.10 -2.25 -18.60
C PRO A 192 3.06 -1.17 -18.88
N LEU A 193 2.79 -0.91 -20.15
CA LEU A 193 1.73 0.02 -20.56
C LEU A 193 0.42 -0.75 -20.62
N VAL A 194 -0.65 -0.23 -20.03
CA VAL A 194 -1.97 -0.88 -20.04
C VAL A 194 -2.98 0.04 -20.74
N ARG A 195 -3.78 -0.54 -21.63
CA ARG A 195 -4.93 0.11 -22.25
C ARG A 195 -6.13 -0.83 -22.25
N SER A 196 -7.31 -0.30 -22.49
CA SER A 196 -8.52 -1.11 -22.62
C SER A 196 -9.19 -0.93 -23.97
N VAL A 197 -9.93 -1.95 -24.35
CA VAL A 197 -10.95 -1.89 -25.40
C VAL A 197 -12.29 -2.28 -24.79
N VAL A 198 -13.36 -1.67 -25.29
CA VAL A 198 -14.74 -1.99 -24.89
C VAL A 198 -15.41 -2.77 -25.99
N VAL A 199 -16.00 -3.89 -25.62
CA VAL A 199 -16.92 -4.64 -26.47
C VAL A 199 -18.34 -4.30 -25.99
N SER A 200 -19.18 -3.79 -26.88
CA SER A 200 -20.57 -3.43 -26.60
C SER A 200 -21.52 -4.29 -27.42
N ASN A 201 -22.56 -4.82 -26.78
CA ASN A 201 -23.67 -5.46 -27.48
C ASN A 201 -24.77 -4.44 -27.71
N ASN A 202 -24.72 -3.75 -28.85
CA ASN A 202 -25.78 -2.81 -29.23
C ASN A 202 -26.95 -3.51 -29.93
N SER A 203 -26.87 -4.83 -30.16
CA SER A 203 -27.91 -5.57 -30.88
C SER A 203 -29.17 -5.78 -30.04
N THR A 204 -30.27 -6.22 -30.65
CA THR A 204 -31.54 -6.46 -29.95
C THR A 204 -31.63 -7.83 -29.27
N GLN A 205 -30.57 -8.64 -29.34
CA GLN A 205 -30.49 -9.99 -28.77
C GLN A 205 -29.23 -10.12 -27.91
N ASP A 206 -29.27 -11.02 -26.95
CA ASP A 206 -28.09 -11.37 -26.18
C ASP A 206 -27.06 -12.06 -27.08
N VAL A 207 -25.79 -11.72 -26.87
CA VAL A 207 -24.69 -12.19 -27.70
C VAL A 207 -23.77 -13.07 -26.85
N GLU A 208 -23.46 -14.25 -27.36
CA GLU A 208 -22.50 -15.15 -26.73
C GLU A 208 -21.08 -14.83 -27.20
N ILE A 209 -20.16 -14.66 -26.25
CA ILE A 209 -18.73 -14.48 -26.49
C ILE A 209 -18.04 -15.80 -26.17
N TRP A 210 -17.47 -16.41 -27.19
CA TRP A 210 -16.96 -17.77 -27.19
C TRP A 210 -15.44 -17.79 -27.30
N ASN A 211 -14.82 -16.74 -27.86
CA ASN A 211 -13.38 -16.59 -27.88
C ASN A 211 -12.95 -15.12 -27.85
N VAL A 212 -11.92 -14.83 -27.06
CA VAL A 212 -11.15 -13.58 -27.09
C VAL A 212 -9.70 -14.00 -27.24
N ASP A 213 -9.08 -13.62 -28.34
CA ASP A 213 -7.73 -14.05 -28.71
C ASP A 213 -6.91 -12.89 -29.26
N MET A 214 -5.59 -12.99 -29.15
CA MET A 214 -4.66 -11.98 -29.60
C MET A 214 -3.61 -12.59 -30.52
N ASP A 215 -3.67 -12.22 -31.79
CA ASP A 215 -2.69 -12.59 -32.80
C ASP A 215 -1.56 -11.55 -32.82
N VAL A 216 -0.51 -11.86 -32.07
CA VAL A 216 0.70 -11.06 -31.94
C VAL A 216 1.93 -11.97 -32.02
N SER A 217 3.04 -11.45 -32.55
CA SER A 217 4.31 -12.18 -32.41
C SER A 217 4.65 -12.36 -30.93
N GLY A 218 5.18 -13.52 -30.53
CA GLY A 218 5.58 -13.77 -29.13
C GLY A 218 6.64 -12.80 -28.60
N GLU A 219 7.33 -12.09 -29.49
CA GLU A 219 8.37 -11.10 -29.21
C GLU A 219 7.82 -9.66 -29.15
N SER A 220 6.52 -9.45 -29.41
CA SER A 220 5.88 -8.14 -29.38
C SER A 220 5.71 -7.58 -27.96
N GLY A 221 5.62 -8.47 -26.96
CA GLY A 221 5.38 -8.10 -25.58
C GLY A 221 3.92 -7.76 -25.23
N PHE A 222 2.97 -7.98 -26.14
CA PHE A 222 1.55 -7.80 -25.85
C PHE A 222 0.97 -8.99 -25.07
N SER A 223 0.03 -8.69 -24.18
CA SER A 223 -0.77 -9.65 -23.41
C SER A 223 -2.13 -9.03 -23.12
N TYR A 224 -3.14 -9.83 -22.79
CA TYR A 224 -4.48 -9.31 -22.45
C TYR A 224 -5.14 -10.05 -21.30
N SER A 225 -6.14 -9.38 -20.72
CA SER A 225 -7.07 -9.91 -19.73
C SER A 225 -8.48 -9.45 -20.07
N SER A 226 -9.40 -10.39 -20.27
CA SER A 226 -10.79 -10.10 -20.65
C SER A 226 -11.70 -10.13 -19.44
N GLN A 227 -12.58 -9.13 -19.31
CA GLN A 227 -13.68 -9.11 -18.35
C GLN A 227 -15.03 -9.40 -19.03
N CYS A 228 -15.01 -9.84 -20.29
CA CYS A 228 -16.23 -10.14 -21.02
C CYS A 228 -16.89 -11.43 -20.53
N PRO A 229 -18.18 -11.39 -20.18
CA PRO A 229 -18.93 -12.58 -19.80
C PRO A 229 -19.16 -13.48 -21.02
N GLN A 230 -19.50 -14.75 -20.77
CA GLN A 230 -19.91 -15.69 -21.83
C GLN A 230 -21.15 -15.20 -22.58
N THR A 231 -22.06 -14.51 -21.90
CA THR A 231 -23.24 -13.89 -22.51
C THR A 231 -23.24 -12.40 -22.18
N LEU A 232 -23.11 -11.56 -23.21
CA LEU A 232 -23.20 -10.12 -23.12
C LEU A 232 -24.63 -9.70 -23.51
N ARG A 233 -25.42 -9.22 -22.55
CA ARG A 233 -26.84 -8.93 -22.80
C ARG A 233 -27.02 -7.71 -23.67
N THR A 234 -28.21 -7.58 -24.23
CA THR A 234 -28.61 -6.40 -25.00
C THR A 234 -28.35 -5.11 -24.22
N GLY A 235 -27.56 -4.19 -24.78
CA GLY A 235 -27.19 -2.91 -24.19
C GLY A 235 -26.01 -2.97 -23.21
N GLU A 236 -25.50 -4.16 -22.90
CA GLU A 236 -24.33 -4.31 -22.01
C GLU A 236 -23.01 -4.10 -22.76
N SER A 237 -21.99 -3.72 -22.00
CA SER A 237 -20.62 -3.60 -22.47
C SER A 237 -19.65 -4.24 -21.49
N CYS A 238 -18.55 -4.79 -22.00
CA CYS A 238 -17.47 -5.35 -21.21
C CYS A 238 -16.10 -4.82 -21.67
N ASN A 239 -15.12 -4.89 -20.78
CA ASN A 239 -13.78 -4.40 -21.03
C ASN A 239 -12.79 -5.54 -21.28
N ILE A 240 -11.83 -5.32 -22.16
CA ILE A 240 -10.63 -6.14 -22.30
C ILE A 240 -9.43 -5.25 -22.08
N LEU A 241 -8.59 -5.60 -21.11
CA LEU A 241 -7.36 -4.90 -20.76
C LEU A 241 -6.21 -5.51 -21.56
N VAL A 242 -5.51 -4.70 -22.35
CA VAL A 242 -4.30 -5.07 -23.08
C VAL A 242 -3.09 -4.45 -22.38
N THR A 243 -2.13 -5.28 -22.04
CA THR A 243 -0.85 -4.89 -21.43
C THR A 243 0.28 -5.10 -22.43
N TRP A 244 1.08 -4.07 -22.68
CA TRP A 244 2.25 -4.09 -23.53
C TRP A 244 3.53 -3.91 -22.73
N LYS A 245 4.42 -4.90 -22.82
CA LYS A 245 5.77 -4.93 -22.25
C LYS A 245 6.78 -5.09 -23.39
N PRO A 246 7.21 -4.02 -24.05
CA PRO A 246 8.07 -4.15 -25.22
C PRO A 246 9.40 -4.81 -24.87
N THR A 247 9.84 -5.76 -25.71
CA THR A 247 11.10 -6.50 -25.52
C THR A 247 12.07 -6.38 -26.70
N SER A 248 11.60 -5.90 -27.88
CA SER A 248 12.38 -5.85 -29.12
C SER A 248 12.28 -4.48 -29.78
N ARG A 249 13.42 -3.85 -30.11
CA ARG A 249 13.46 -2.49 -30.69
C ARG A 249 12.68 -2.44 -32.00
N GLY A 250 11.89 -1.38 -32.18
CA GLY A 250 11.10 -1.15 -33.39
C GLY A 250 9.60 -1.29 -33.19
N LEU A 251 8.86 -1.44 -34.28
CA LEU A 251 7.40 -1.52 -34.29
C LEU A 251 6.93 -2.90 -33.82
N ALA A 252 6.17 -2.94 -32.72
CA ALA A 252 5.37 -4.08 -32.30
C ALA A 252 3.92 -3.86 -32.77
N GLN A 253 3.33 -4.85 -33.44
CA GLN A 253 1.95 -4.80 -33.90
C GLN A 253 1.27 -6.18 -33.88
N GLY A 254 -0.06 -6.19 -33.86
CA GLY A 254 -0.89 -7.37 -34.00
C GLY A 254 -2.37 -7.03 -33.91
N VAL A 255 -3.22 -8.04 -33.71
CA VAL A 255 -4.68 -7.88 -33.70
C VAL A 255 -5.29 -8.60 -32.50
N LEU A 256 -6.15 -7.90 -31.75
CA LEU A 256 -7.02 -8.51 -30.74
C LEU A 256 -8.39 -8.79 -31.39
N VAL A 257 -8.83 -10.04 -31.32
CA VAL A 257 -10.07 -10.52 -31.96
C VAL A 257 -11.03 -11.04 -30.89
N VAL A 258 -12.29 -10.64 -31.02
CA VAL A 258 -13.40 -11.12 -30.18
C VAL A 258 -14.42 -11.80 -31.09
N GLN A 259 -14.55 -13.11 -30.96
CA GLN A 259 -15.54 -13.89 -31.69
C GLN A 259 -16.83 -13.95 -30.88
N HIS A 260 -17.97 -13.79 -31.56
CA HIS A 260 -19.27 -13.76 -30.91
C HIS A 260 -20.40 -14.35 -31.77
N SER A 261 -21.55 -14.67 -31.18
CA SER A 261 -22.71 -15.23 -31.90
C SER A 261 -23.54 -14.18 -32.68
N GLY A 262 -23.32 -12.88 -32.43
CA GLY A 262 -23.95 -11.79 -33.16
C GLY A 262 -23.63 -11.79 -34.67
N LYS A 263 -24.42 -11.05 -35.46
CA LYS A 263 -24.43 -11.12 -36.94
C LYS A 263 -23.09 -10.89 -37.66
N SER A 264 -22.14 -10.14 -37.08
CA SER A 264 -20.80 -9.97 -37.66
C SER A 264 -19.88 -11.18 -37.45
N GLY A 265 -20.22 -12.11 -36.54
CA GLY A 265 -19.41 -13.27 -36.15
C GLY A 265 -18.15 -12.94 -35.36
N MET A 266 -17.53 -11.78 -35.61
CA MET A 266 -16.38 -11.27 -34.86
C MET A 266 -16.28 -9.75 -34.92
N VAL A 267 -15.55 -9.18 -33.97
CA VAL A 267 -15.03 -7.80 -33.98
C VAL A 267 -13.54 -7.83 -33.65
N GLN A 268 -12.78 -6.85 -34.15
CA GLN A 268 -11.34 -6.81 -33.95
C GLN A 268 -10.82 -5.38 -33.74
N THR A 269 -9.68 -5.27 -33.08
CA THR A 269 -8.94 -4.01 -32.86
C THR A 269 -7.46 -4.25 -33.09
N GLU A 270 -6.79 -3.33 -33.80
CA GLU A 270 -5.35 -3.39 -34.03
C GLU A 270 -4.62 -2.97 -32.75
N VAL A 271 -3.60 -3.71 -32.33
CA VAL A 271 -2.68 -3.30 -31.26
C VAL A 271 -1.35 -2.92 -31.87
N LYS A 272 -0.80 -1.75 -31.51
CA LYS A 272 0.52 -1.33 -31.99
C LYS A 272 1.29 -0.51 -30.98
N GLY A 273 2.61 -0.44 -31.12
CA GLY A 273 3.49 0.39 -30.30
C GLY A 273 4.92 0.36 -30.84
N VAL A 274 5.71 1.41 -30.58
CA VAL A 274 7.12 1.50 -31.02
C VAL A 274 8.03 1.42 -29.82
N TYR A 275 8.89 0.40 -29.76
CA TYR A 275 9.91 0.32 -28.74
C TYR A 275 11.18 1.05 -29.17
N GLN A 276 11.52 2.11 -28.44
CA GLN A 276 12.73 2.91 -28.67
C GLN A 276 13.42 3.13 -27.31
N PRO A 277 14.32 2.22 -26.88
CA PRO A 277 15.09 2.41 -25.67
C PRO A 277 15.95 3.67 -25.77
N ALA A 278 16.32 4.20 -24.61
CA ALA A 278 17.31 5.26 -24.49
C ALA A 278 18.60 4.88 -25.24
N ASP A 279 18.90 5.58 -26.32
CA ASP A 279 20.18 5.42 -27.00
C ASP A 279 21.28 6.07 -26.15
N ASN A 280 21.89 5.30 -25.24
CA ASN A 280 23.28 5.53 -24.87
C ASN A 280 24.18 4.89 -25.93
N ALA A 281 23.98 5.25 -27.19
CA ALA A 281 24.77 4.75 -28.29
C ALA A 281 25.36 5.93 -29.05
N ALA A 282 26.43 6.50 -28.48
CA ALA A 282 27.61 6.62 -29.32
C ALA A 282 27.77 5.28 -30.04
N LYS A 283 27.93 5.30 -31.36
CA LYS A 283 28.30 4.12 -32.15
C LYS A 283 29.61 3.57 -31.58
N ASP A 284 29.51 2.73 -30.56
CA ASP A 284 30.61 1.94 -30.08
C ASP A 284 30.17 0.49 -30.15
N ASN A 285 30.78 -0.24 -31.08
CA ASN A 285 30.59 -1.66 -31.31
C ASN A 285 31.16 -2.52 -30.16
N THR A 286 31.25 -1.98 -28.94
CA THR A 286 31.60 -2.74 -27.75
C THR A 286 30.32 -3.39 -27.25
N GLY A 287 30.28 -4.71 -27.16
CA GLY A 287 29.08 -5.49 -26.82
C GLY A 287 28.56 -5.23 -25.40
N ARG A 288 28.01 -4.04 -25.15
CA ARG A 288 27.69 -3.52 -23.82
C ARG A 288 26.20 -3.65 -23.53
N ILE A 289 25.88 -4.20 -22.36
CA ILE A 289 24.55 -4.07 -21.74
C ILE A 289 24.50 -2.69 -21.09
N THR A 290 23.45 -1.93 -21.33
CA THR A 290 23.22 -0.63 -20.69
C THR A 290 22.02 -0.71 -19.76
N ALA A 291 22.17 -0.20 -18.53
CA ALA A 291 21.09 -0.11 -17.55
C ALA A 291 20.63 1.34 -17.40
N MET A 292 19.32 1.60 -17.48
CA MET A 292 18.76 2.95 -17.33
C MET A 292 17.53 2.94 -16.41
N PRO A 293 17.48 3.75 -15.33
CA PRO A 293 18.55 4.65 -14.87
C PRO A 293 19.75 3.90 -14.26
N GLU A 294 20.95 4.51 -14.28
CA GLU A 294 22.14 3.97 -13.61
C GLU A 294 22.06 4.05 -12.07
N THR A 295 21.12 4.85 -11.54
CA THR A 295 20.81 4.94 -10.11
C THR A 295 19.30 4.94 -9.88
N LEU A 296 18.82 4.02 -9.04
CA LEU A 296 17.47 3.95 -8.52
C LEU A 296 17.40 4.64 -7.15
N ASN A 297 16.93 5.88 -7.13
CA ASN A 297 16.75 6.65 -5.89
C ASN A 297 15.28 6.68 -5.47
N PHE A 298 14.92 5.99 -4.40
CA PHE A 298 13.57 5.96 -3.83
C PHE A 298 13.17 7.22 -3.05
N GLY A 299 14.11 8.11 -2.75
CA GLY A 299 13.86 9.33 -1.96
C GLY A 299 13.70 9.06 -0.47
N THR A 300 13.11 10.01 0.25
CA THR A 300 12.78 9.90 1.67
C THR A 300 11.36 9.34 1.84
N SER A 301 11.19 8.30 2.66
CA SER A 301 9.87 7.73 3.00
C SER A 301 9.54 7.95 4.48
N PRO A 302 8.30 8.31 4.85
CA PRO A 302 7.84 8.35 6.23
C PRO A 302 7.60 6.97 6.86
N GLY A 303 7.68 5.90 6.06
CA GLY A 303 7.35 4.52 6.45
C GLY A 303 5.92 4.13 6.05
N GLY A 304 5.59 2.84 6.21
CA GLY A 304 4.22 2.32 6.03
C GLY A 304 3.73 2.09 4.59
N ILE A 305 4.51 2.44 3.57
CA ILE A 305 4.16 2.24 2.15
C ILE A 305 5.35 1.67 1.38
N SER A 306 5.10 0.61 0.61
CA SER A 306 6.06 0.01 -0.32
C SER A 306 6.24 0.89 -1.56
N ALA A 307 7.47 1.17 -1.95
CA ALA A 307 7.78 1.88 -3.19
C ALA A 307 8.39 0.92 -4.23
N VAL A 308 8.01 1.05 -5.51
CA VAL A 308 8.56 0.24 -6.60
C VAL A 308 9.16 1.14 -7.65
N ARG A 309 10.39 0.85 -8.09
CA ARG A 309 11.05 1.50 -9.23
C ARG A 309 11.63 0.44 -10.16
N SER A 310 11.89 0.77 -11.41
CA SER A 310 12.45 -0.17 -12.38
C SER A 310 13.66 0.37 -13.10
N VAL A 311 14.51 -0.56 -13.53
CA VAL A 311 15.64 -0.31 -14.42
C VAL A 311 15.49 -1.14 -15.68
N VAL A 312 15.77 -0.54 -16.83
CA VAL A 312 15.74 -1.18 -18.15
C VAL A 312 17.15 -1.59 -18.53
N LEU A 313 17.35 -2.88 -18.78
CA LEU A 313 18.55 -3.40 -19.42
C LEU A 313 18.33 -3.50 -20.92
N THR A 314 19.23 -2.91 -21.70
CA THR A 314 19.20 -3.01 -23.17
C THR A 314 20.49 -3.65 -23.67
N ASN A 315 20.38 -4.58 -24.62
CA ASN A 315 21.52 -5.11 -25.36
C ASN A 315 21.75 -4.25 -26.61
N GLY A 316 22.78 -3.39 -26.56
CA GLY A 316 23.20 -2.56 -27.69
C GLY A 316 24.11 -3.26 -28.70
N SER A 317 24.44 -4.53 -28.50
CA SER A 317 25.37 -5.27 -29.35
C SER A 317 24.68 -5.89 -30.58
N ALA A 318 25.49 -6.23 -31.59
CA ALA A 318 25.04 -6.92 -32.79
C ALA A 318 24.74 -8.42 -32.58
N GLU A 319 25.00 -8.95 -31.39
CA GLU A 319 24.82 -10.37 -31.03
C GLU A 319 23.96 -10.51 -29.77
N GLY A 320 23.50 -11.73 -29.46
CA GLY A 320 22.80 -11.99 -28.20
C GLY A 320 23.76 -12.02 -27.01
N ILE A 321 23.38 -11.40 -25.89
CA ILE A 321 24.14 -11.41 -24.64
C ILE A 321 23.43 -12.27 -23.61
N ASP A 322 24.11 -13.25 -23.02
CA ASP A 322 23.56 -14.07 -21.95
C ASP A 322 23.65 -13.33 -20.61
N ILE A 323 22.56 -13.32 -19.86
CA ILE A 323 22.52 -12.86 -18.48
C ILE A 323 22.79 -14.07 -17.58
N LYS A 324 23.97 -14.08 -16.94
CA LYS A 324 24.42 -15.17 -16.08
C LYS A 324 23.81 -15.10 -14.68
N SER A 325 23.70 -13.90 -14.12
CA SER A 325 23.01 -13.69 -12.85
C SER A 325 22.63 -12.24 -12.63
N ILE A 326 21.58 -12.05 -11.83
CA ILE A 326 21.16 -10.75 -11.31
C ILE A 326 21.24 -10.88 -9.79
N VAL A 327 21.91 -9.96 -9.12
CA VAL A 327 22.09 -9.96 -7.67
C VAL A 327 21.84 -8.55 -7.16
N LEU A 328 21.00 -8.43 -6.14
CA LEU A 328 20.84 -7.17 -5.42
C LEU A 328 21.69 -7.25 -4.14
N ASP A 329 22.82 -6.55 -4.14
CA ASP A 329 23.75 -6.49 -3.02
C ASP A 329 23.35 -5.36 -2.08
N VAL A 330 22.55 -5.71 -1.07
CA VAL A 330 21.97 -4.80 -0.07
C VAL A 330 22.02 -5.46 1.32
N PRO A 331 22.13 -4.67 2.41
CA PRO A 331 21.94 -5.20 3.76
C PRO A 331 20.56 -5.84 3.91
N ARG A 332 20.45 -6.97 4.62
CA ARG A 332 19.16 -7.67 4.81
C ARG A 332 18.07 -6.80 5.45
N GLN A 333 18.47 -5.84 6.28
CA GLN A 333 17.57 -4.91 6.97
C GLN A 333 17.14 -3.70 6.11
N SER A 334 17.64 -3.57 4.88
CA SER A 334 17.32 -2.44 3.99
C SER A 334 15.87 -2.46 3.48
N GLY A 335 15.20 -3.62 3.53
CA GLY A 335 13.86 -3.79 2.97
C GLY A 335 13.81 -3.79 1.44
N LEU A 336 14.97 -3.81 0.77
CA LEU A 336 15.06 -3.84 -0.68
C LEU A 336 14.96 -5.28 -1.21
N SER A 337 14.14 -5.48 -2.23
CA SER A 337 13.99 -6.74 -2.96
C SER A 337 13.86 -6.46 -4.46
N TYR A 338 14.06 -7.46 -5.31
CA TYR A 338 13.90 -7.29 -6.75
C TYR A 338 13.17 -8.46 -7.40
N LYS A 339 12.57 -8.17 -8.55
CA LYS A 339 12.03 -9.14 -9.50
C LYS A 339 12.48 -8.74 -10.90
N SER A 340 12.97 -9.70 -11.68
CA SER A 340 13.40 -9.46 -13.06
C SER A 340 12.52 -10.22 -14.03
N ASP A 341 12.27 -9.62 -15.20
CA ASP A 341 11.68 -10.29 -16.36
C ASP A 341 12.72 -10.61 -17.45
N CYS A 342 14.02 -10.48 -17.12
CA CYS A 342 15.09 -10.66 -18.08
C CYS A 342 15.25 -12.12 -18.52
N PRO A 343 15.28 -12.39 -19.83
CA PRO A 343 15.52 -13.73 -20.35
C PRO A 343 16.97 -14.16 -20.11
N GLN A 344 17.24 -15.46 -20.23
CA GLN A 344 18.61 -16.00 -20.16
C GLN A 344 19.53 -15.41 -21.22
N THR A 345 19.01 -15.14 -22.42
CA THR A 345 19.74 -14.50 -23.51
C THR A 345 18.95 -13.28 -23.97
N LEU A 346 19.54 -12.10 -23.77
CA LEU A 346 19.03 -10.83 -24.27
C LEU A 346 19.50 -10.65 -25.72
N ARG A 347 18.60 -10.78 -26.70
CA ARG A 347 18.95 -10.73 -28.13
C ARG A 347 19.42 -9.34 -28.57
N MET A 348 19.97 -9.24 -29.78
CA MET A 348 20.42 -7.97 -30.37
C MET A 348 19.29 -6.91 -30.35
N GLY A 349 19.57 -5.71 -29.83
CA GLY A 349 18.58 -4.65 -29.66
C GLY A 349 17.43 -4.96 -28.69
N GLY A 350 17.47 -6.12 -28.02
CA GLY A 350 16.47 -6.56 -27.06
C GLY A 350 16.63 -5.85 -25.72
N ALA A 351 15.55 -5.81 -24.96
CA ALA A 351 15.56 -5.21 -23.63
C ALA A 351 14.68 -5.97 -22.64
N CYS A 352 14.98 -5.77 -21.36
CA CYS A 352 14.23 -6.32 -20.25
C CYS A 352 14.24 -5.36 -19.05
N ASN A 353 13.36 -5.61 -18.10
CA ASN A 353 13.14 -4.81 -16.91
C ASN A 353 13.56 -5.56 -15.65
N ILE A 354 14.09 -4.81 -14.70
CA ILE A 354 14.28 -5.26 -13.33
C ILE A 354 13.52 -4.30 -12.43
N PHE A 355 12.52 -4.82 -11.73
CA PHE A 355 11.72 -4.10 -10.75
C PHE A 355 12.37 -4.25 -9.38
N VAL A 356 12.67 -3.14 -8.73
CA VAL A 356 13.18 -3.09 -7.36
C VAL A 356 12.06 -2.54 -6.47
N THR A 357 11.72 -3.30 -5.44
CA THR A 357 10.72 -2.95 -4.43
C THR A 357 11.42 -2.62 -3.13
N TRP A 358 11.11 -1.46 -2.56
CA TRP A 358 11.61 -1.01 -1.28
C TRP A 358 10.50 -0.97 -0.23
N ASN A 359 10.67 -1.81 0.80
CA ASN A 359 9.80 -1.93 1.97
C ASN A 359 10.58 -1.52 3.21
N PRO A 360 10.77 -0.21 3.48
CA PRO A 360 11.65 0.24 4.55
C PRO A 360 11.15 -0.20 5.93
N THR A 361 11.98 -0.94 6.67
CA THR A 361 11.69 -1.41 8.04
C THR A 361 12.58 -0.77 9.10
N THR A 362 13.72 -0.20 8.71
CA THR A 362 14.72 0.34 9.63
C THR A 362 14.98 1.82 9.31
N PRO A 363 14.84 2.74 10.28
CA PRO A 363 15.14 4.16 10.09
C PRO A 363 16.57 4.38 9.59
N GLY A 364 16.76 5.34 8.67
CA GLY A 364 18.05 5.69 8.08
C GLY A 364 18.16 5.38 6.59
N VAL A 365 19.37 5.53 6.05
CA VAL A 365 19.66 5.35 4.62
C VAL A 365 19.78 3.86 4.28
N ALA A 366 18.94 3.39 3.35
CA ALA A 366 19.06 2.12 2.68
C ALA A 366 19.84 2.32 1.36
N GLN A 367 21.02 1.72 1.24
CA GLN A 367 21.83 1.78 0.03
C GLN A 367 22.35 0.39 -0.37
N GLY A 368 22.55 0.19 -1.67
CA GLY A 368 23.21 -1.00 -2.22
C GLY A 368 23.35 -0.94 -3.73
N VAL A 369 23.72 -2.06 -4.33
CA VAL A 369 24.02 -2.14 -5.76
C VAL A 369 23.32 -3.34 -6.38
N LEU A 370 22.55 -3.11 -7.44
CA LEU A 370 22.05 -4.17 -8.31
C LEU A 370 23.13 -4.50 -9.33
N VAL A 371 23.61 -5.74 -9.31
CA VAL A 371 24.69 -6.27 -10.15
C VAL A 371 24.12 -7.28 -11.13
N VAL A 372 24.33 -7.05 -12.43
CA VAL A 372 23.92 -7.93 -13.52
C VAL A 372 25.18 -8.48 -14.18
N ARG A 373 25.43 -9.77 -14.05
CA ARG A 373 26.56 -10.46 -14.70
C ARG A 373 26.12 -11.01 -16.04
N HIS A 374 26.92 -10.80 -17.08
CA HIS A 374 26.54 -11.17 -18.45
C HIS A 374 27.75 -11.48 -19.34
N THR A 375 27.54 -12.03 -20.52
CA THR A 375 28.62 -12.38 -21.48
C THR A 375 29.08 -11.23 -22.37
N GLY A 376 28.38 -10.08 -22.34
CA GLY A 376 28.80 -8.86 -23.02
C GLY A 376 30.18 -8.36 -22.59
N GLY A 377 30.78 -7.45 -23.37
CA GLY A 377 32.17 -7.02 -23.27
C GLY A 377 32.62 -6.46 -21.92
N SER A 378 31.71 -5.90 -21.10
CA SER A 378 32.03 -5.47 -19.72
C SER A 378 31.98 -6.60 -18.68
N GLY A 379 31.40 -7.77 -19.01
CA GLY A 379 31.18 -8.90 -18.10
C GLY A 379 30.16 -8.65 -16.98
N MET A 380 29.89 -7.39 -16.65
CA MET A 380 28.95 -6.96 -15.63
C MET A 380 28.41 -5.55 -15.90
N THR A 381 27.21 -5.30 -15.39
CA THR A 381 26.54 -3.98 -15.36
C THR A 381 26.05 -3.73 -13.93
N GLN A 382 26.18 -2.50 -13.43
CA GLN A 382 25.79 -2.11 -12.08
C GLN A 382 24.78 -0.96 -12.10
N VAL A 383 23.87 -0.98 -11.13
CA VAL A 383 22.88 0.07 -10.89
C VAL A 383 22.86 0.37 -9.40
N ASN A 384 23.14 1.61 -9.02
CA ASN A 384 23.11 2.00 -7.62
C ASN A 384 21.67 2.08 -7.13
N VAL A 385 21.41 1.68 -5.90
CA VAL A 385 20.08 1.72 -5.29
C VAL A 385 20.18 2.47 -3.97
N GLN A 386 19.32 3.47 -3.77
CA GLN A 386 19.31 4.26 -2.55
C GLN A 386 17.89 4.70 -2.13
N GLY A 387 17.67 4.86 -0.84
CA GLY A 387 16.45 5.42 -0.22
C GLY A 387 16.73 5.79 1.24
N GLU A 388 15.91 6.63 1.85
CA GLU A 388 16.06 7.00 3.27
C GLU A 388 14.72 6.90 4.01
N LEU A 389 14.64 6.02 5.02
CA LEU A 389 13.49 5.96 5.91
C LEU A 389 13.65 7.03 6.99
N ARG A 390 12.83 8.08 6.93
CA ARG A 390 12.70 9.08 7.99
C ARG A 390 11.30 8.94 8.58
N PRO A 391 11.12 8.14 9.66
CA PRO A 391 9.84 8.09 10.34
C PRO A 391 9.43 9.52 10.69
N GLU A 392 8.18 9.90 10.42
CA GLU A 392 7.68 11.15 10.95
C GLU A 392 7.80 11.08 12.47
N SER A 393 8.65 11.93 13.06
CA SER A 393 8.67 12.08 14.50
C SER A 393 7.29 12.56 14.91
N GLY A 394 6.56 11.76 15.70
CA GLY A 394 5.24 12.14 16.18
C GLY A 394 5.29 13.55 16.75
N LYS A 395 4.63 14.49 16.08
CA LYS A 395 4.49 15.86 16.57
C LYS A 395 3.46 15.80 17.67
N ALA A 396 3.83 16.19 18.89
CA ALA A 396 2.88 16.29 19.99
C ALA A 396 1.66 17.10 19.51
N ALA A 397 0.46 16.52 19.64
CA ALA A 397 -0.77 17.17 19.23
C ALA A 397 -0.94 18.44 20.04
N THR A 398 -0.95 19.60 19.38
CA THR A 398 -1.42 20.83 19.99
C THR A 398 -2.95 20.79 20.07
N ILE A 399 -3.52 21.36 21.14
CA ILE A 399 -4.96 21.43 21.46
C ILE A 399 -5.81 21.89 20.28
N TYR A 400 -5.24 22.72 19.40
CA TYR A 400 -5.88 23.19 18.17
C TYR A 400 -5.01 22.80 16.97
N PRO A 401 -5.31 21.68 16.28
CA PRO A 401 -4.69 21.36 15.01
C PRO A 401 -5.36 22.17 13.89
N ASP A 402 -4.60 22.49 12.84
CA ASP A 402 -5.16 23.06 11.62
C ASP A 402 -6.24 22.13 11.04
N VAL A 403 -7.29 22.72 10.47
CA VAL A 403 -8.40 21.98 9.84
C VAL A 403 -7.82 21.02 8.81
N VAL A 404 -8.08 19.72 8.96
CA VAL A 404 -7.70 18.73 7.96
C VAL A 404 -8.71 18.80 6.81
N PRO A 405 -8.28 19.08 5.56
CA PRO A 405 -9.18 19.07 4.40
C PRO A 405 -9.81 17.68 4.19
N ASP A 406 -11.09 17.66 3.86
CA ASP A 406 -11.90 16.47 3.53
C ASP A 406 -11.99 15.39 4.63
N ARG A 407 -11.67 15.71 5.88
CA ARG A 407 -11.76 14.79 7.03
C ARG A 407 -12.27 15.49 8.29
N GLY A 408 -12.97 14.73 9.13
CA GLY A 408 -13.30 15.14 10.49
C GLY A 408 -12.08 15.08 11.42
N LEU A 409 -12.02 15.93 12.44
CA LEU A 409 -10.93 16.01 13.40
C LEU A 409 -11.51 16.22 14.80
N LEU A 410 -11.43 15.20 15.65
CA LEU A 410 -11.90 15.31 17.03
C LEU A 410 -10.83 15.96 17.89
N VAL A 411 -11.22 17.00 18.63
CA VAL A 411 -10.41 17.67 19.64
C VAL A 411 -11.19 17.74 20.96
N SER A 412 -10.47 17.77 22.07
CA SER A 412 -11.03 18.01 23.40
C SER A 412 -10.55 19.36 23.91
N ASP A 413 -11.38 20.05 24.68
CA ASP A 413 -11.01 21.26 25.40
C ASP A 413 -10.04 21.01 26.58
N LYS A 414 -9.84 19.75 26.98
CA LYS A 414 -8.96 19.34 28.09
C LYS A 414 -7.95 18.29 27.63
N GLU A 415 -6.67 18.56 27.85
CA GLU A 415 -5.60 17.58 27.60
C GLU A 415 -5.52 16.50 28.69
N LYS A 416 -6.08 16.77 29.86
CA LYS A 416 -6.06 15.92 31.03
C LYS A 416 -7.29 16.21 31.88
N ILE A 417 -7.92 15.18 32.43
CA ILE A 417 -8.94 15.29 33.45
C ILE A 417 -8.25 15.09 34.80
N ASP A 418 -8.17 16.15 35.59
CA ASP A 418 -7.55 16.11 36.90
C ASP A 418 -8.59 16.45 37.96
N PHE A 419 -9.00 15.44 38.74
CA PHE A 419 -9.92 15.61 39.86
C PHE A 419 -9.25 16.31 41.06
N GLY A 420 -7.94 16.58 40.98
CA GLY A 420 -7.18 17.15 42.08
C GLY A 420 -6.96 16.14 43.20
N GLY A 421 -6.69 16.63 44.42
CA GLY A 421 -6.42 15.78 45.57
C GLY A 421 -7.43 15.93 46.72
N ASN A 422 -7.54 14.89 47.54
CA ASN A 422 -8.44 14.75 48.69
C ASN A 422 -9.93 14.73 48.33
N VAL A 423 -10.28 14.08 47.22
CA VAL A 423 -11.68 13.82 46.85
C VAL A 423 -12.30 12.85 47.87
N LYS A 424 -13.39 13.25 48.52
CA LYS A 424 -14.08 12.46 49.56
C LYS A 424 -15.49 12.04 49.17
N GLU A 425 -16.12 12.79 48.27
CA GLU A 425 -17.47 12.56 47.75
C GLU A 425 -17.38 12.51 46.22
N GLU A 426 -18.48 12.20 45.53
CA GLU A 426 -18.51 12.14 44.07
C GLU A 426 -18.11 13.50 43.45
N ALA A 427 -17.08 13.48 42.60
CA ALA A 427 -16.65 14.63 41.82
C ALA A 427 -16.89 14.37 40.34
N ALA A 428 -17.38 15.35 39.59
CA ALA A 428 -17.59 15.23 38.15
C ALA A 428 -16.86 16.33 37.38
N ILE A 429 -16.21 15.96 36.28
CA ILE A 429 -15.59 16.88 35.33
C ILE A 429 -16.17 16.63 33.95
N THR A 430 -16.63 17.70 33.31
CA THR A 430 -17.07 17.67 31.91
C THR A 430 -15.96 18.20 31.00
N THR A 431 -15.68 17.45 29.92
CA THR A 431 -14.88 17.88 28.78
C THR A 431 -15.77 17.99 27.54
N THR A 432 -15.45 18.93 26.66
CA THR A 432 -16.16 19.14 25.40
C THR A 432 -15.37 18.53 24.26
N LEU A 433 -16.00 17.61 23.53
CA LEU A 433 -15.46 17.03 22.31
C LEU A 433 -16.01 17.78 21.10
N VAL A 434 -15.13 18.37 20.29
CA VAL A 434 -15.50 19.19 19.12
C VAL A 434 -14.95 18.58 17.84
N ASN A 435 -15.74 18.58 16.76
CA ASN A 435 -15.22 18.31 15.43
C ASN A 435 -14.63 19.59 14.81
N ALA A 436 -13.32 19.77 14.92
CA ALA A 436 -12.57 20.87 14.30
C ALA A 436 -12.22 20.61 12.81
N GLY A 437 -12.68 19.49 12.23
CA GLY A 437 -12.42 19.12 10.84
C GLY A 437 -13.42 19.74 9.85
N SER A 438 -13.23 19.42 8.58
CA SER A 438 -14.06 19.92 7.46
C SER A 438 -15.13 18.91 6.99
N SER A 439 -15.21 17.73 7.61
CA SER A 439 -16.20 16.70 7.29
C SER A 439 -16.78 16.07 8.57
N ALA A 440 -17.96 15.46 8.45
CA ALA A 440 -18.63 14.80 9.56
C ALA A 440 -17.78 13.66 10.16
N LEU A 441 -17.90 13.48 11.47
CA LEU A 441 -17.14 12.57 12.31
C LEU A 441 -18.13 11.72 13.12
N THR A 442 -17.86 10.44 13.32
CA THR A 442 -18.69 9.55 14.14
C THR A 442 -17.86 8.98 15.29
N LEU A 443 -18.38 9.05 16.50
CA LEU A 443 -17.85 8.36 17.68
C LEU A 443 -18.24 6.89 17.60
N LYS A 444 -17.28 5.98 17.65
CA LYS A 444 -17.50 4.54 17.54
C LYS A 444 -17.57 3.86 18.91
N ALA A 445 -16.69 4.23 19.83
CA ALA A 445 -16.62 3.70 21.18
C ALA A 445 -16.01 4.75 22.11
N ILE A 446 -16.39 4.70 23.38
CA ILE A 446 -15.82 5.50 24.47
C ILE A 446 -15.57 4.50 25.60
N ASP A 447 -14.30 4.15 25.79
CA ASP A 447 -13.89 3.09 26.69
C ASP A 447 -13.14 3.70 27.89
N LEU A 448 -13.44 3.20 29.08
CA LEU A 448 -12.84 3.62 30.35
C LEU A 448 -12.32 2.39 31.08
N SER A 449 -11.03 2.38 31.44
CA SER A 449 -10.38 1.22 32.07
C SER A 449 -10.59 1.12 33.58
N GLY A 450 -10.76 2.24 34.29
CA GLY A 450 -10.78 2.33 35.76
C GLY A 450 -12.18 2.33 36.39
N VAL A 451 -13.16 1.63 35.81
CA VAL A 451 -14.52 1.51 36.39
C VAL A 451 -14.47 0.87 37.80
N ASP A 452 -13.49 -0.02 38.02
CA ASP A 452 -13.27 -0.68 39.31
C ASP A 452 -12.75 0.29 40.39
N ASP A 453 -12.14 1.42 40.01
CA ASP A 453 -11.66 2.48 40.90
C ASP A 453 -12.69 3.58 41.18
N GLY A 454 -13.93 3.38 40.69
CA GLY A 454 -15.07 4.25 40.95
C GLY A 454 -15.23 5.40 39.96
N LEU A 455 -14.59 5.30 38.79
CA LEU A 455 -14.90 6.20 37.67
C LEU A 455 -16.15 5.73 36.93
N ASP A 456 -16.97 6.68 36.49
CA ASP A 456 -18.16 6.43 35.68
C ASP A 456 -18.34 7.49 34.57
N LEU A 457 -19.08 7.11 33.53
CA LEU A 457 -19.43 7.98 32.41
C LEU A 457 -20.91 8.34 32.45
N SER A 458 -21.20 9.62 32.22
CA SER A 458 -22.59 10.04 32.08
C SER A 458 -23.23 9.46 30.81
N ASP A 459 -24.43 8.91 30.96
CA ASP A 459 -25.30 8.49 29.85
C ASP A 459 -25.81 9.66 28.98
N THR A 460 -25.52 10.90 29.39
CA THR A 460 -25.98 12.11 28.68
C THR A 460 -24.80 12.84 28.03
N GLY A 461 -24.93 13.13 26.73
CA GLY A 461 -23.91 13.84 25.96
C GLY A 461 -23.29 12.99 24.85
N CYS A 462 -21.96 12.95 24.77
CA CYS A 462 -21.22 12.16 23.80
C CYS A 462 -21.42 10.66 24.07
N ALA A 463 -21.92 9.91 23.08
CA ALA A 463 -22.11 8.48 23.18
C ALA A 463 -21.58 7.76 21.92
N PRO A 464 -21.31 6.45 22.00
CA PRO A 464 -21.09 5.63 20.81
C PRO A 464 -22.24 5.79 19.82
N GLY A 465 -21.91 6.06 18.55
CA GLY A 465 -22.87 6.34 17.48
C GLY A 465 -23.17 7.82 17.23
N THR A 466 -22.75 8.74 18.11
CA THR A 466 -22.92 10.18 17.89
C THR A 466 -22.16 10.64 16.64
N VAL A 467 -22.84 11.38 15.75
CA VAL A 467 -22.25 12.01 14.57
C VAL A 467 -22.12 13.51 14.82
N LEU A 468 -20.89 14.04 14.74
CA LEU A 468 -20.59 15.47 14.89
C LEU A 468 -20.32 16.09 13.52
N GLN A 469 -21.12 17.08 13.12
CA GLN A 469 -20.85 17.92 11.95
C GLN A 469 -19.65 18.85 12.18
N PRO A 470 -19.05 19.43 11.13
CA PRO A 470 -17.98 20.43 11.28
C PRO A 470 -18.39 21.57 12.23
N GLY A 471 -17.60 21.79 13.29
CA GLY A 471 -17.86 22.79 14.34
C GLY A 471 -18.85 22.35 15.43
N GLU A 472 -19.48 21.18 15.30
CA GLU A 472 -20.38 20.63 16.32
C GLU A 472 -19.60 20.04 17.49
N ALA A 473 -20.18 20.14 18.68
CA ALA A 473 -19.58 19.73 19.92
C ALA A 473 -20.57 18.92 20.77
N CYS A 474 -20.07 17.92 21.50
CA CYS A 474 -20.83 17.23 22.53
C CYS A 474 -20.08 17.26 23.88
N PRO A 475 -20.79 17.32 25.02
CA PRO A 475 -20.20 17.21 26.33
C PRO A 475 -19.96 15.74 26.70
N LEU A 476 -18.83 15.45 27.32
CA LEU A 476 -18.49 14.16 27.91
C LEU A 476 -18.19 14.39 29.39
N THR A 477 -19.07 13.89 30.26
CA THR A 477 -18.96 14.06 31.71
C THR A 477 -18.46 12.76 32.33
N ILE A 478 -17.36 12.86 33.06
CA ILE A 478 -16.75 11.77 33.82
C ILE A 478 -16.99 12.08 35.29
N SER A 479 -17.58 11.15 36.05
CA SER A 479 -17.64 11.23 37.50
C SER A 479 -16.68 10.25 38.16
N TRP A 480 -16.23 10.59 39.35
CA TRP A 480 -15.34 9.78 40.16
C TRP A 480 -15.81 9.78 41.62
N LEU A 481 -16.09 8.59 42.13
CA LEU A 481 -16.33 8.32 43.54
C LEU A 481 -15.23 7.38 44.06
N PRO A 482 -14.24 7.88 44.83
CA PRO A 482 -13.10 7.08 45.26
C PRO A 482 -13.52 5.87 46.12
N LYS A 483 -13.29 4.65 45.61
CA LYS A 483 -13.56 3.40 46.35
C LYS A 483 -12.47 3.05 47.37
N HIS A 484 -11.26 3.55 47.15
CA HIS A 484 -10.09 3.32 48.01
C HIS A 484 -9.32 4.63 48.20
N SER A 485 -8.58 4.76 49.31
CA SER A 485 -7.64 5.86 49.46
C SER A 485 -6.41 5.65 48.57
N GLY A 486 -6.04 6.65 47.79
CA GLY A 486 -4.92 6.52 46.83
C GLY A 486 -5.03 7.47 45.63
N GLN A 487 -4.03 7.39 44.75
CA GLN A 487 -4.03 8.09 43.47
C GLN A 487 -4.65 7.22 42.40
N ILE A 488 -5.45 7.82 41.52
CA ILE A 488 -5.89 7.21 40.27
C ILE A 488 -5.02 7.72 39.12
N LEU A 489 -4.53 6.80 38.30
CA LEU A 489 -3.80 7.05 37.06
C LEU A 489 -4.44 6.19 35.99
N ASP A 490 -5.33 6.79 35.20
CA ASP A 490 -6.11 6.08 34.19
C ASP A 490 -6.22 6.91 32.91
N SER A 491 -6.93 6.40 31.90
CA SER A 491 -7.23 7.14 30.69
C SER A 491 -8.56 6.73 30.09
N ILE A 492 -9.23 7.69 29.45
CA ILE A 492 -10.39 7.41 28.61
C ILE A 492 -9.97 7.36 27.14
N GLN A 493 -10.44 6.33 26.42
CA GLN A 493 -10.14 6.12 25.01
C GLN A 493 -11.41 6.32 24.17
N ILE A 494 -11.38 7.29 23.26
CA ILE A 494 -12.47 7.62 22.35
C ILE A 494 -12.09 7.19 20.93
N ILE A 495 -12.74 6.16 20.42
CA ILE A 495 -12.54 5.65 19.04
C ILE A 495 -13.50 6.36 18.09
N HIS A 496 -13.02 6.82 16.93
CA HIS A 496 -13.83 7.62 16.01
C HIS A 496 -13.43 7.49 14.52
N THR A 497 -14.22 8.05 13.59
CA THR A 497 -13.96 8.00 12.14
C THR A 497 -13.07 9.13 11.59
N GLY A 498 -12.79 10.16 12.39
CA GLY A 498 -11.92 11.29 12.02
C GLY A 498 -10.45 10.90 11.79
N ALA A 499 -9.65 11.85 11.33
CA ALA A 499 -8.29 11.65 10.80
C ALA A 499 -7.33 10.85 11.72
N ARG A 500 -7.49 10.96 13.05
CA ARG A 500 -6.63 10.26 14.04
C ARG A 500 -7.13 8.87 14.44
N GLY A 501 -8.39 8.53 14.18
CA GLY A 501 -9.01 7.25 14.56
C GLY A 501 -9.26 7.03 16.06
N VAL A 502 -8.41 7.56 16.95
CA VAL A 502 -8.52 7.44 18.41
C VAL A 502 -8.05 8.73 19.09
N LEU A 503 -8.76 9.16 20.13
CA LEU A 503 -8.38 10.23 21.07
C LEU A 503 -8.26 9.63 22.48
N VAL A 504 -7.14 9.87 23.16
CA VAL A 504 -6.91 9.41 24.54
C VAL A 504 -6.77 10.61 25.46
N ILE A 505 -7.51 10.65 26.57
CA ILE A 505 -7.41 11.70 27.57
C ILE A 505 -6.99 11.06 28.91
N PRO A 506 -5.81 11.38 29.47
CA PRO A 506 -5.39 10.88 30.77
C PRO A 506 -6.26 11.46 31.90
N ILE A 507 -6.53 10.61 32.90
CA ILE A 507 -7.28 10.90 34.11
C ILE A 507 -6.37 10.77 35.31
N THR A 508 -6.35 11.77 36.18
CA THR A 508 -5.68 11.68 37.48
C THR A 508 -6.53 12.24 38.60
N GLY A 509 -6.22 11.81 39.83
CA GLY A 509 -6.77 12.38 41.05
C GLY A 509 -6.24 11.66 42.28
N SER A 510 -6.48 12.19 43.47
CA SER A 510 -6.26 11.47 44.73
C SER A 510 -7.48 11.57 45.64
N GLY A 511 -7.91 10.43 46.18
CA GLY A 511 -9.09 10.32 47.01
C GLY A 511 -8.75 9.78 48.40
N ASP A 512 -9.53 10.21 49.40
CA ASP A 512 -9.55 9.62 50.73
C ASP A 512 -10.92 8.97 50.89
N ALA A 513 -10.98 7.63 50.94
CA ALA A 513 -12.25 6.91 50.97
C ALA A 513 -13.19 7.39 52.09
N SER A 514 -14.43 7.76 51.77
CA SER A 514 -15.53 7.77 52.74
C SER A 514 -16.27 6.42 52.64
N VAL A 515 -16.11 5.58 53.66
CA VAL A 515 -16.88 4.34 53.80
C VAL A 515 -18.31 4.72 54.15
N ASP A 516 -19.25 4.56 53.22
CA ASP A 516 -20.66 4.48 53.61
C ASP A 516 -20.91 3.15 54.32
N THR A 517 -21.17 3.28 55.61
CA THR A 517 -21.62 2.23 56.51
C THR A 517 -22.95 1.65 56.05
N ALA A 518 -22.95 0.44 55.48
CA ALA A 518 -24.12 -0.45 55.52
C ALA A 518 -23.73 -1.92 55.35
N ASN A 519 -24.17 -2.72 56.33
CA ASN A 519 -24.25 -4.19 56.34
C ASN A 519 -23.00 -5.01 56.70
N ALA A 520 -22.59 -4.84 57.96
CA ALA A 520 -22.22 -5.99 58.78
C ALA A 520 -23.44 -6.93 58.88
N ASN A 521 -23.36 -8.12 58.26
CA ASN A 521 -23.97 -9.40 58.69
C ASN A 521 -23.95 -10.45 57.56
N ASN A 522 -22.87 -11.24 57.45
CA ASN A 522 -22.90 -12.69 57.71
C ASN A 522 -21.52 -13.31 57.48
N GLY A 523 -21.20 -14.26 58.35
CA GLY A 523 -19.84 -14.72 58.67
C GLY A 523 -19.11 -15.49 57.57
N ASN A 524 -17.78 -15.35 57.59
CA ASN A 524 -16.93 -16.45 58.05
C ASN A 524 -15.56 -15.92 58.48
N ALA A 525 -15.32 -15.89 59.78
CA ALA A 525 -14.00 -15.67 60.36
C ALA A 525 -13.19 -16.97 60.28
N LEU A 526 -11.89 -16.87 59.94
CA LEU A 526 -10.91 -17.90 60.28
C LEU A 526 -9.63 -17.23 60.78
N SER A 527 -9.29 -17.63 61.99
CA SER A 527 -8.38 -17.09 62.98
C SER A 527 -6.90 -17.34 62.70
N VAL A 528 -6.04 -16.44 63.20
CA VAL A 528 -4.65 -16.76 63.54
C VAL A 528 -4.59 -16.93 65.05
N GLU A 529 -4.41 -18.18 65.50
CA GLU A 529 -4.08 -18.50 66.89
C GLU A 529 -2.63 -18.10 67.19
N GLY A 530 -2.46 -17.33 68.27
CA GLY A 530 -1.22 -17.27 69.03
C GLY A 530 -1.33 -18.18 70.26
N SER A 531 -0.24 -18.86 70.62
CA SER A 531 -0.05 -19.48 71.93
C SER A 531 1.37 -19.17 72.40
N ARG A 532 1.49 -18.23 73.35
CA ARG A 532 1.92 -18.40 74.77
C ARG A 532 3.45 -18.53 74.91
N GLU A 533 4.12 -17.89 75.87
CA GLU A 533 3.87 -17.73 77.31
C GLU A 533 4.28 -16.32 77.79
N SER A 534 3.49 -15.59 78.60
CA SER A 534 3.27 -15.68 80.07
C SER A 534 4.44 -15.17 80.94
N GLY A 535 4.15 -14.17 81.78
CA GLY A 535 5.00 -13.73 82.90
C GLY A 535 4.78 -12.28 83.29
N GLY A 536 3.96 -12.04 84.32
CA GLY A 536 3.42 -10.72 84.67
C GLY A 536 4.25 -9.83 85.60
N GLY A 537 3.69 -8.65 85.85
CA GLY A 537 3.71 -7.96 87.14
C GLY A 537 4.78 -6.88 87.35
N GLY A 538 4.31 -5.65 87.59
CA GLY A 538 4.89 -4.82 88.67
C GLY A 538 5.65 -3.56 88.29
N ALA A 539 4.92 -2.44 88.33
CA ALA A 539 5.29 -1.13 88.88
C ALA A 539 6.56 -0.38 88.39
N GLY A 540 6.31 0.85 87.92
CA GLY A 540 6.99 2.04 88.44
C GLY A 540 8.20 2.56 87.66
N GLY A 541 7.96 3.64 86.90
CA GLY A 541 8.78 4.86 86.85
C GLY A 541 10.24 4.77 86.40
N GLY A 542 10.56 5.49 85.31
CA GLY A 542 11.90 5.99 85.04
C GLY A 542 12.45 5.64 83.67
N ALA A 543 12.66 6.67 82.85
CA ALA A 543 13.20 6.60 81.50
C ALA A 543 14.67 6.12 81.46
N SER A 544 15.02 5.27 80.48
CA SER A 544 16.00 5.56 79.43
C SER A 544 16.48 4.29 78.68
N SER A 545 16.46 4.41 77.35
CA SER A 545 17.33 3.82 76.30
C SER A 545 17.68 2.33 76.25
N GLY A 546 17.36 1.76 75.06
CA GLY A 546 17.85 0.49 74.49
C GLY A 546 16.66 -0.30 73.94
N GLY A 547 16.49 -0.63 72.66
CA GLY A 547 17.41 -0.73 71.54
C GLY A 547 17.16 -2.09 70.86
N GLY A 548 16.40 -2.10 69.75
CA GLY A 548 16.19 -3.26 68.86
C GLY A 548 14.72 -3.67 68.69
N SER A 549 14.15 -3.86 67.51
CA SER A 549 14.52 -3.52 66.12
C SER A 549 13.24 -3.70 65.30
N SER A 550 12.84 -2.67 64.56
CA SER A 550 11.74 -2.64 63.57
C SER A 550 12.10 -3.37 62.27
N SER A 551 13.18 -4.16 62.24
CA SER A 551 13.82 -4.64 61.02
C SER A 551 12.99 -5.65 60.21
N ASP A 552 12.14 -6.44 60.85
CA ASP A 552 11.41 -7.50 60.15
C ASP A 552 10.10 -6.99 59.53
N ALA A 553 9.51 -5.94 60.11
CA ALA A 553 8.33 -5.28 59.56
C ALA A 553 8.70 -4.24 58.48
N GLU A 554 9.80 -3.50 58.65
CA GLU A 554 10.28 -2.54 57.64
C GLU A 554 10.80 -3.23 56.37
N SER A 555 11.41 -4.41 56.49
CA SER A 555 11.96 -5.13 55.33
C SER A 555 10.87 -5.81 54.48
N ALA A 556 9.76 -6.26 55.09
CA ALA A 556 8.60 -6.81 54.37
C ALA A 556 7.81 -5.73 53.60
N LEU A 557 7.74 -4.51 54.16
CA LEU A 557 7.14 -3.35 53.47
C LEU A 557 7.95 -2.94 52.23
N THR A 558 9.29 -3.02 52.28
CA THR A 558 10.15 -2.69 51.13
C THR A 558 10.02 -3.69 49.99
N MET A 559 9.87 -5.00 50.28
CA MET A 559 9.63 -6.01 49.23
C MET A 559 8.27 -5.81 48.55
N LYS A 560 7.19 -5.56 49.31
CA LYS A 560 5.85 -5.36 48.72
C LYS A 560 5.76 -4.09 47.88
N GLN A 561 6.42 -3.01 48.29
CA GLN A 561 6.49 -1.76 47.51
C GLN A 561 7.32 -1.93 46.23
N LYS A 562 8.44 -2.66 46.30
CA LYS A 562 9.36 -2.80 45.17
C LYS A 562 8.84 -3.76 44.09
N PHE A 563 8.11 -4.80 44.50
CA PHE A 563 7.56 -5.80 43.59
C PHE A 563 6.06 -5.60 43.27
N GLY A 564 5.45 -4.48 43.68
CA GLY A 564 4.03 -4.20 43.45
C GLY A 564 3.62 -4.11 41.97
N ASN A 565 4.59 -3.83 41.08
CA ASN A 565 4.37 -3.73 39.63
C ASN A 565 4.90 -4.94 38.86
N TYR A 566 5.23 -6.03 39.55
CA TYR A 566 5.64 -7.29 38.93
C TYR A 566 4.47 -8.26 38.93
N THR A 567 4.20 -8.88 37.78
CA THR A 567 3.13 -9.86 37.60
C THR A 567 3.69 -11.18 37.12
N VAL A 568 3.00 -12.28 37.41
CA VAL A 568 3.38 -13.59 36.88
C VAL A 568 2.50 -13.86 35.66
N SER A 569 3.10 -13.83 34.45
CA SER A 569 2.38 -13.98 33.18
C SER A 569 2.27 -15.42 32.70
N SER A 570 3.12 -16.31 33.22
CA SER A 570 3.06 -17.75 32.91
C SER A 570 3.56 -18.56 34.11
N HIS A 571 2.90 -19.67 34.41
CA HIS A 571 3.19 -20.50 35.57
C HIS A 571 3.01 -22.00 35.27
N SER A 572 3.89 -22.82 35.83
CA SER A 572 3.86 -24.30 35.77
C SER A 572 4.36 -24.87 37.10
N SER A 573 4.29 -26.20 37.30
CA SER A 573 4.59 -26.85 38.59
C SER A 573 6.02 -26.69 39.13
N GLY A 574 6.93 -26.03 38.39
CA GLY A 574 8.28 -25.73 38.87
C GLY A 574 9.00 -24.61 38.11
N SER A 575 8.28 -23.83 37.30
CA SER A 575 8.84 -22.71 36.54
C SER A 575 7.78 -21.66 36.27
N ALA A 576 8.17 -20.40 36.29
CA ALA A 576 7.29 -19.26 36.06
C ALA A 576 8.00 -18.15 35.29
N VAL A 577 7.22 -17.27 34.68
CA VAL A 577 7.71 -16.03 34.06
C VAL A 577 7.16 -14.86 34.88
N ILE A 578 8.07 -14.04 35.40
CA ILE A 578 7.75 -12.81 36.13
C ILE A 578 8.03 -11.63 35.19
N ASP A 579 7.01 -10.85 34.87
CA ASP A 579 7.12 -9.63 34.07
C ASP A 579 7.13 -8.41 34.97
N GLY A 580 8.01 -7.46 34.68
CA GLY A 580 8.06 -6.19 35.40
C GLY A 580 8.73 -5.09 34.57
N PRO A 581 8.88 -3.89 35.15
CA PRO A 581 9.40 -2.71 34.46
C PRO A 581 10.81 -2.90 33.87
N ASP A 582 11.60 -3.78 34.47
CA ASP A 582 12.98 -4.07 34.07
C ASP A 582 13.11 -5.25 33.08
N GLY A 583 11.98 -5.78 32.59
CA GLY A 583 11.90 -6.92 31.66
C GLY A 583 11.37 -8.22 32.28
N SER A 584 11.34 -9.28 31.47
CA SER A 584 10.80 -10.60 31.83
C SER A 584 11.87 -11.53 32.40
N TYR A 585 11.56 -12.19 33.52
CA TYR A 585 12.44 -13.13 34.19
C TYR A 585 11.85 -14.54 34.15
N VAL A 586 12.58 -15.48 33.55
CA VAL A 586 12.22 -16.91 33.63
C VAL A 586 12.85 -17.49 34.89
N VAL A 587 12.02 -17.92 35.82
CA VAL A 587 12.45 -18.39 37.15
C VAL A 587 12.05 -19.85 37.36
N ARG A 588 12.86 -20.58 38.12
CA ARG A 588 12.59 -21.97 38.52
C ARG A 588 12.46 -22.06 40.03
N ASP A 589 11.69 -23.05 40.48
CA ASP A 589 11.53 -23.31 41.91
C ASP A 589 12.88 -23.61 42.58
N GLY A 590 13.16 -22.95 43.70
CA GLY A 590 14.42 -23.05 44.45
C GLY A 590 15.61 -22.29 43.85
N GLN A 591 15.41 -21.45 42.83
CA GLN A 591 16.48 -20.65 42.22
C GLN A 591 16.71 -19.34 42.98
N ASN A 592 17.99 -18.97 43.19
CA ASN A 592 18.37 -17.63 43.64
C ASN A 592 18.73 -16.76 42.43
N LEU A 593 18.15 -15.58 42.33
CA LEU A 593 18.51 -14.60 41.31
C LEU A 593 18.23 -13.16 41.74
N ILE A 594 18.91 -12.22 41.10
CA ILE A 594 18.72 -10.79 41.33
C ILE A 594 17.58 -10.28 40.46
N ILE A 595 16.49 -9.83 41.08
CA ILE A 595 15.34 -9.19 40.42
C ILE A 595 15.21 -7.78 40.99
N ALA A 596 15.10 -6.75 40.13
CA ALA A 596 15.04 -5.35 40.55
C ALA A 596 16.22 -4.91 41.45
N GLY A 597 17.40 -5.54 41.28
CA GLY A 597 18.58 -5.31 42.12
C GLY A 597 18.50 -5.90 43.54
N VAL A 598 17.57 -6.83 43.81
CA VAL A 598 17.44 -7.56 45.09
C VAL A 598 17.73 -9.04 44.86
N ASP A 599 18.63 -9.63 45.66
CA ASP A 599 18.90 -11.07 45.64
C ASP A 599 17.71 -11.83 46.25
N CYS A 600 17.05 -12.67 45.46
CA CYS A 600 15.79 -13.31 45.82
C CYS A 600 15.88 -14.83 45.63
N SER A 601 15.47 -15.58 46.65
CA SER A 601 15.16 -17.00 46.57
C SER A 601 13.72 -17.20 46.12
N VAL A 602 13.54 -17.93 45.02
CA VAL A 602 12.25 -18.16 44.36
C VAL A 602 11.60 -19.45 44.86
N THR A 603 10.32 -19.38 45.22
CA THR A 603 9.47 -20.55 45.45
C THR A 603 8.22 -20.45 44.59
N VAL A 604 8.03 -21.44 43.71
CA VAL A 604 6.91 -21.48 42.76
C VAL A 604 5.75 -22.26 43.41
N VAL A 605 4.60 -21.62 43.56
CA VAL A 605 3.42 -22.19 44.24
C VAL A 605 2.19 -22.10 43.33
N PRO A 606 1.14 -22.93 43.51
CA PRO A 606 -0.04 -22.88 42.63
C PRO A 606 -0.70 -21.50 42.50
N ALA A 607 -0.57 -20.65 43.52
CA ALA A 607 -1.11 -19.28 43.54
C ALA A 607 -0.21 -18.23 42.83
N GLY A 608 1.00 -18.59 42.38
CA GLY A 608 1.95 -17.68 41.76
C GLY A 608 3.39 -17.93 42.22
N VAL A 609 4.17 -16.87 42.42
CA VAL A 609 5.59 -16.99 42.79
C VAL A 609 5.86 -16.24 44.08
N ILE A 610 6.46 -16.93 45.06
CA ILE A 610 6.95 -16.32 46.29
C ILE A 610 8.41 -15.95 46.08
N LEU A 611 8.72 -14.66 46.21
CA LEU A 611 10.08 -14.15 46.29
C LEU A 611 10.44 -13.92 47.76
N SER A 612 11.59 -14.43 48.17
CA SER A 612 12.08 -14.33 49.55
C SER A 612 13.51 -13.82 49.60
N ASN A 613 13.82 -12.96 50.56
CA ASN A 613 15.16 -12.54 50.91
C ASN A 613 15.26 -12.45 52.46
N ASP A 614 16.44 -12.14 52.99
CA ASP A 614 16.71 -11.91 54.41
C ASP A 614 15.78 -10.85 55.04
N GLY A 615 15.12 -10.03 54.22
CA GLY A 615 14.16 -9.00 54.61
C GLY A 615 12.67 -9.38 54.54
N GLY A 616 12.29 -10.59 54.13
CA GLY A 616 10.88 -11.01 54.12
C GLY A 616 10.42 -11.71 52.83
N LYS A 617 9.12 -12.02 52.76
CA LYS A 617 8.51 -12.77 51.65
C LYS A 617 7.38 -11.97 51.00
N VAL A 618 7.34 -11.96 49.68
CA VAL A 618 6.23 -11.39 48.89
C VAL A 618 5.69 -12.46 47.93
N LEU A 619 4.36 -12.62 47.90
CA LEU A 619 3.69 -13.46 46.92
C LEU A 619 3.27 -12.58 45.75
N LEU A 620 3.79 -12.89 44.57
CA LEU A 620 3.30 -12.36 43.30
C LEU A 620 2.18 -13.27 42.80
N PRO A 621 0.93 -12.80 42.78
CA PRO A 621 -0.18 -13.63 42.34
C PRO A 621 -0.05 -13.93 40.84
N PHE A 622 -0.38 -15.15 40.46
CA PHE A 622 -0.59 -15.48 39.06
C PHE A 622 -1.93 -14.91 38.59
N ASP A 623 -1.87 -14.08 37.56
CA ASP A 623 -3.08 -13.55 36.92
C ASP A 623 -3.57 -14.57 35.88
N SER A 624 -4.65 -15.27 36.21
CA SER A 624 -5.24 -16.30 35.36
C SER A 624 -5.91 -15.73 34.10
N SER A 625 -6.06 -14.42 33.97
CA SER A 625 -6.55 -13.78 32.74
C SER A 625 -5.61 -13.95 31.54
N PHE A 626 -4.32 -14.27 31.79
CA PHE A 626 -3.33 -14.60 30.75
C PHE A 626 -3.26 -16.10 30.40
N SER A 627 -4.07 -16.94 31.06
CA SER A 627 -4.15 -18.37 30.72
C SER A 627 -5.22 -18.61 29.65
N LEU A 628 -4.80 -19.10 28.47
CA LEU A 628 -5.74 -19.60 27.45
C LEU A 628 -6.53 -20.78 28.05
N PRO A 629 -7.86 -20.83 27.87
CA PRO A 629 -8.68 -21.87 28.47
C PRO A 629 -8.28 -23.26 27.94
N LEU A 630 -7.87 -24.14 28.86
CA LEU A 630 -7.81 -25.58 28.62
C LEU A 630 -9.24 -26.10 28.46
N ASP A 631 -9.54 -26.60 27.26
CA ASP A 631 -10.81 -27.20 26.90
C ASP A 631 -11.02 -28.50 27.71
N ALA A 632 -11.76 -28.40 28.81
CA ALA A 632 -12.14 -29.53 29.65
C ALA A 632 -13.54 -30.03 29.27
N SER A 633 -13.63 -30.84 28.21
CA SER A 633 -14.77 -31.76 28.03
C SER A 633 -14.40 -33.04 27.26
N LYS A 634 -13.73 -33.99 27.93
CA LYS A 634 -13.93 -35.44 27.72
C LYS A 634 -13.26 -36.28 28.81
N PRO A 635 -13.91 -37.33 29.34
CA PRO A 635 -13.39 -38.10 30.46
C PRO A 635 -12.32 -39.13 30.04
N ALA A 636 -11.53 -39.51 31.04
CA ALA A 636 -10.30 -40.28 30.97
C ALA A 636 -10.36 -41.64 30.26
N GLY A 637 -9.31 -41.93 29.49
CA GLY A 637 -8.97 -43.26 28.99
C GLY A 637 -7.46 -43.46 28.94
N THR A 638 -6.92 -44.08 30.01
CA THR A 638 -5.71 -44.92 30.09
C THR A 638 -4.48 -44.62 29.20
N GLN A 639 -3.39 -44.24 29.86
CA GLN A 639 -2.03 -44.17 29.32
C GLN A 639 -1.48 -45.56 28.95
N THR A 640 -0.79 -45.66 27.81
CA THR A 640 0.37 -46.54 27.58
C THR A 640 1.44 -45.77 26.79
N PRO A 641 2.74 -46.05 26.98
CA PRO A 641 3.82 -45.12 26.67
C PRO A 641 4.25 -45.13 25.20
N SER A 642 4.72 -43.96 24.72
CA SER A 642 5.31 -43.75 23.39
C SER A 642 6.56 -44.61 23.13
N PRO A 643 6.80 -45.00 21.86
CA PRO A 643 8.15 -45.25 21.36
C PRO A 643 8.71 -44.02 20.60
N SER A 644 10.04 -43.95 20.61
CA SER A 644 10.94 -42.95 20.02
C SER A 644 10.74 -42.65 18.52
N PRO A 645 11.27 -41.51 18.01
CA PRO A 645 11.10 -41.10 16.62
C PRO A 645 12.03 -41.86 15.67
N ALA A 646 11.49 -42.27 14.52
CA ALA A 646 12.24 -42.81 13.37
C ALA A 646 12.13 -41.84 12.17
N PRO A 647 13.08 -41.89 11.21
CA PRO A 647 13.58 -40.74 10.46
C PRO A 647 12.86 -40.46 9.12
N MET A 648 13.18 -39.29 8.55
CA MET A 648 12.72 -38.77 7.25
C MET A 648 12.79 -39.78 6.09
N PRO A 649 11.85 -39.74 5.12
CA PRO A 649 12.01 -40.41 3.84
C PRO A 649 12.62 -39.48 2.78
N THR A 650 13.60 -40.04 2.07
CA THR A 650 14.26 -39.57 0.86
C THR A 650 13.31 -39.35 -0.32
N ALA A 651 13.57 -38.30 -1.09
CA ALA A 651 12.90 -37.97 -2.34
C ALA A 651 13.24 -38.98 -3.46
N ALA A 652 12.20 -39.59 -4.04
CA ALA A 652 12.30 -40.37 -5.27
C ALA A 652 11.92 -39.50 -6.48
N SER A 653 12.76 -39.59 -7.50
CA SER A 653 12.67 -38.94 -8.81
C SER A 653 11.47 -39.45 -9.62
N LEU A 654 10.66 -38.55 -10.16
CA LEU A 654 9.62 -38.86 -11.15
C LEU A 654 10.02 -38.23 -12.50
N LEU A 655 10.32 -39.10 -13.46
CA LEU A 655 10.46 -38.80 -14.90
C LEU A 655 9.08 -38.70 -15.57
N PRO A 656 8.92 -37.89 -16.63
CA PRO A 656 7.65 -37.71 -17.33
C PRO A 656 7.36 -38.82 -18.38
N PRO A 657 6.09 -39.02 -18.78
CA PRO A 657 5.71 -40.07 -19.71
C PRO A 657 5.93 -39.65 -21.17
N SER A 658 6.36 -40.64 -21.96
CA SER A 658 6.55 -40.59 -23.41
C SER A 658 5.23 -40.48 -24.19
N LEU A 659 5.14 -39.48 -25.07
CA LEU A 659 4.09 -39.34 -26.09
C LEU A 659 4.38 -40.24 -27.31
N THR A 660 3.52 -41.25 -27.51
CA THR A 660 3.43 -42.02 -28.75
C THR A 660 2.49 -41.36 -29.75
N ARG A 661 3.00 -41.15 -30.97
CA ARG A 661 2.31 -40.66 -32.17
C ARG A 661 1.48 -41.78 -32.83
N PRO A 662 0.27 -41.53 -33.36
CA PRO A 662 -0.32 -42.39 -34.37
C PRO A 662 -0.55 -41.64 -35.69
N ALA A 663 -0.04 -42.21 -36.80
CA ALA A 663 -0.59 -41.99 -38.12
C ALA A 663 -0.25 -43.17 -39.04
N GLY A 664 -1.30 -43.89 -39.48
CA GLY A 664 -1.43 -44.38 -40.84
C GLY A 664 -1.02 -45.83 -41.13
N GLY A 665 -2.02 -46.72 -41.27
CA GLY A 665 -1.84 -48.04 -41.90
C GLY A 665 -3.09 -48.93 -41.97
N ARG A 666 -3.96 -48.67 -42.97
CA ARG A 666 -4.90 -49.58 -43.68
C ARG A 666 -5.89 -50.47 -42.88
N HIS A 667 -7.18 -50.16 -42.95
CA HIS A 667 -8.12 -50.71 -43.94
C HIS A 667 -9.44 -49.96 -43.96
#